data_AF-A0A3M7MS20-F1
#
_entry.id   AF-A0A3M7MS20-F1
#
_cell.length_a   1.000
_cell.length_b   1.000
_cell.length_c   1.000
_cell.angle_alpha   90.00
_cell.angle_beta   90.00
_cell.angle_gamma   90.00
#
_symmetry.space_group_name_H-M   'P 1'
#
loop_
_entity.id
_entity.type
_entity.pdbx_description
1 polymer ?
#
loop_
_entity_poly.entity_id
_entity_poly.type
_entity_poly.pdbx_seq_one_letter_code
_entity_poly.pdbx_strand_id
1 'polypeptide(L)'
;MSWRNQGITGSNNIPLGNRRRFGGDSNGNGDGRRQESPYAESTKRGRSPARAEPSGDGVVRRKKRNRWGDATDNKAAGLMGLPTKIEATMTSEQLEAYTLHLRIEEISQKLRINDVVPAEGDRSPSPPPQYDNLGRRVNTREFRYRKKLEDERHKLIEKAMKTIPNYHPPSDYRRPTKTQEKVYVPVNDYPEINFSNTLKKMESESGAKIAIRGKGSVKEGKGRSDAAHASNQEEDLHCLIMADTEEKVNKAKELIHNVIETAASIPEGQNELKRNQLRELAALNGTLRDDENQACQNCGQLGHRKFECPEQRNFTANIICRVCGGTGHIGRDCPERQRGSDMRNPLPGGHAQRRLGGGDLVDREMETRANDNYSGYSGYGGGAPGSNAAPWHQQPPPGQSYAGYQGYQGYDLTASYGAAPAAPPGLSDYLQHLEMSQLFSQRSRHSQWRKLWLLLAECEKELGIEIITFEALEQMRQHLEVSDADFEVAKVEEKRRRHDVMAHVHAFGAVAPAAAGIIHYGSASEQPSGRKILYSTLKVLNMFEMDYYCEGTTGTQASFLEIFGGDGSKCDQLNELLCQKAGFPGCYDVSTQTYSRKVDLIIANAICGLAATAQKITGDIRHLASWKEVEEPFSQDQIGSSAMAYKRNPMRCERVYGLSRELLSKPANFANTLSDQWMERTLDDSSIRRIDIPEMFLLADAILGGLDNITSGLVVYPERIASRVQEELPFMITESLMMRLCAQGLSRQDAHEEIRVISHQAGRVVKNEGKPNDLVSRIKATEFFRPIWGDIDQMLRPELYIGRSVEIVERYCGPGGVVEEKIKPYKANIEKSATVELDV
;
A
#
# COMPACT_ATOMS: atom_id res chain seq x y z
N MET A 1 -31.45 -49.70 -31.48
CA MET A 1 -32.52 -49.84 -32.50
C MET A 1 -32.77 -48.47 -33.14
N SER A 2 -33.17 -48.41 -34.41
CA SER A 2 -33.60 -47.15 -35.10
C SER A 2 -35.10 -46.88 -34.75
N TRP A 3 -35.78 -45.76 -34.99
CA TRP A 3 -35.96 -44.87 -36.18
C TRP A 3 -36.12 -43.40 -35.69
N ARG A 4 -35.80 -42.30 -36.40
CA ARG A 4 -35.99 -41.81 -37.80
C ARG A 4 -37.42 -41.35 -38.16
N ASN A 5 -37.66 -40.03 -38.27
CA ASN A 5 -37.81 -39.31 -39.57
C ASN A 5 -38.20 -37.81 -39.47
N GLN A 6 -37.67 -37.00 -40.43
CA GLN A 6 -38.29 -35.93 -41.27
C GLN A 6 -39.21 -34.83 -40.65
N GLY A 7 -39.18 -33.56 -41.09
CA GLY A 7 -38.28 -32.83 -42.03
C GLY A 7 -38.95 -31.63 -42.75
N ILE A 8 -38.15 -30.73 -43.36
CA ILE A 8 -38.49 -29.76 -44.46
C ILE A 8 -39.54 -28.65 -44.10
N THR A 9 -39.32 -27.33 -44.27
CA THR A 9 -38.84 -26.46 -45.38
C THR A 9 -37.96 -25.28 -44.87
N GLY A 10 -37.21 -24.49 -45.68
CA GLY A 10 -36.79 -24.59 -47.08
C GLY A 10 -36.34 -23.22 -47.69
N SER A 11 -35.33 -23.21 -48.59
CA SER A 11 -34.93 -22.13 -49.55
C SER A 11 -34.50 -20.71 -49.03
N ASN A 12 -33.62 -19.92 -49.66
CA ASN A 12 -32.75 -20.11 -50.85
C ASN A 12 -31.53 -19.13 -50.92
N ASN A 13 -30.40 -19.63 -51.42
CA ASN A 13 -29.43 -19.05 -52.38
C ASN A 13 -28.77 -17.64 -52.24
N ILE A 14 -27.48 -17.69 -51.86
CA ILE A 14 -26.25 -17.05 -52.41
C ILE A 14 -26.31 -16.46 -53.87
N PRO A 15 -25.35 -15.60 -54.32
CA PRO A 15 -25.07 -14.19 -53.99
C PRO A 15 -25.06 -13.26 -55.25
N LEU A 16 -24.71 -11.97 -55.11
CA LEU A 16 -24.01 -11.04 -56.05
C LEU A 16 -24.05 -9.61 -55.44
N GLY A 17 -23.17 -8.64 -55.71
CA GLY A 17 -21.90 -8.60 -56.46
C GLY A 17 -21.29 -7.18 -56.40
N ASN A 18 -19.95 -7.04 -56.47
CA ASN A 18 -19.27 -5.73 -56.33
C ASN A 18 -19.21 -4.92 -57.64
N ARG A 19 -19.70 -3.66 -57.68
CA ARG A 19 -19.04 -2.45 -58.29
C ARG A 19 -19.96 -1.23 -58.49
N ARG A 20 -19.32 -0.03 -58.48
CA ARG A 20 -19.69 1.24 -59.19
C ARG A 20 -20.90 2.02 -58.63
N ARG A 21 -21.02 3.36 -58.77
CA ARG A 21 -20.14 4.46 -59.26
C ARG A 21 -20.75 5.84 -58.85
N PHE A 22 -19.97 6.91 -59.02
CA PHE A 22 -20.29 8.35 -58.87
C PHE A 22 -20.28 8.87 -57.42
N GLY A 23 -19.84 10.11 -57.15
CA GLY A 23 -19.28 11.15 -58.04
C GLY A 23 -18.32 12.08 -57.29
N GLY A 24 -17.72 13.04 -57.99
CA GLY A 24 -16.82 14.05 -57.41
C GLY A 24 -16.47 15.12 -58.44
N ASP A 25 -15.84 16.23 -58.03
CA ASP A 25 -15.48 17.32 -58.94
C ASP A 25 -14.32 18.19 -58.39
N SER A 26 -13.26 18.37 -59.21
CA SER A 26 -12.35 19.55 -59.25
C SER A 26 -11.52 19.90 -57.97
N ASN A 27 -10.40 20.64 -58.01
CA ASN A 27 -9.54 21.13 -59.09
C ASN A 27 -8.12 21.43 -58.56
N GLY A 28 -7.12 21.59 -59.43
CA GLY A 28 -5.85 22.31 -59.11
C GLY A 28 -4.53 21.53 -59.22
N ASN A 29 -3.64 21.99 -60.11
CA ASN A 29 -2.24 21.54 -60.23
C ASN A 29 -1.29 22.40 -59.36
N GLY A 30 -0.12 21.85 -59.00
CA GLY A 30 0.99 22.60 -58.41
C GLY A 30 2.30 21.79 -58.39
N ASP A 31 3.29 22.19 -59.21
CA ASP A 31 4.56 21.49 -59.40
C ASP A 31 5.60 21.85 -58.31
N GLY A 32 6.49 20.91 -57.91
CA GLY A 32 7.29 21.05 -56.67
C GLY A 32 8.53 20.16 -56.50
N ARG A 33 9.39 20.07 -57.52
CA ARG A 33 10.64 19.28 -57.58
C ARG A 33 11.50 19.19 -56.29
N ARG A 34 11.93 17.98 -55.88
CA ARG A 34 13.34 17.48 -55.93
C ARG A 34 13.51 16.03 -55.42
N GLN A 35 14.75 15.51 -55.50
CA GLN A 35 15.14 14.09 -55.46
C GLN A 35 15.50 13.56 -54.05
N GLU A 36 15.36 12.24 -53.87
CA GLU A 36 16.26 11.25 -53.20
C GLU A 36 17.36 11.76 -52.23
N SER A 37 17.71 11.12 -51.10
CA SER A 37 17.33 9.87 -50.38
C SER A 37 18.17 9.82 -49.06
N PRO A 38 18.24 8.76 -48.22
CA PRO A 38 17.24 7.81 -47.70
C PRO A 38 16.96 7.99 -46.18
N TYR A 39 15.83 7.49 -45.65
CA TYR A 39 15.64 6.85 -44.33
C TYR A 39 14.15 6.85 -43.92
N ALA A 40 13.43 5.71 -44.10
CA ALA A 40 12.27 5.26 -43.32
C ALA A 40 11.53 4.11 -44.04
N GLU A 41 11.79 2.84 -43.69
CA GLU A 41 10.93 1.74 -44.15
C GLU A 41 9.93 1.33 -43.07
N SER A 42 8.64 1.50 -43.37
CA SER A 42 7.54 1.19 -42.46
C SER A 42 7.00 -0.23 -42.66
N THR A 43 6.97 -1.04 -41.60
CA THR A 43 6.26 -2.33 -41.62
C THR A 43 4.92 -2.22 -40.90
N LYS A 44 3.83 -2.27 -41.68
CA LYS A 44 2.44 -2.20 -41.18
C LYS A 44 2.05 -3.52 -40.49
N ARG A 45 1.17 -3.43 -39.49
CA ARG A 45 0.77 -4.55 -38.62
C ARG A 45 0.26 -5.76 -39.42
N GLY A 46 0.90 -6.91 -39.22
CA GLY A 46 0.56 -8.18 -39.85
C GLY A 46 -0.63 -8.89 -39.21
N ARG A 47 -1.50 -9.39 -40.08
CA ARG A 47 -2.63 -10.32 -39.88
C ARG A 47 -2.28 -11.52 -38.97
N SER A 48 -3.19 -11.89 -38.07
CA SER A 48 -3.06 -13.09 -37.21
C SER A 48 -2.94 -14.40 -38.03
N PRO A 49 -2.06 -15.35 -37.68
CA PRO A 49 -2.00 -16.66 -38.31
C PRO A 49 -3.22 -17.53 -37.97
N ALA A 50 -3.60 -18.42 -38.90
CA ALA A 50 -4.60 -19.46 -38.66
C ALA A 50 -4.01 -20.63 -37.85
N ARG A 51 -4.87 -21.36 -37.14
CA ARG A 51 -4.52 -22.56 -36.38
C ARG A 51 -4.34 -23.75 -37.32
N ALA A 52 -3.21 -24.44 -37.20
CA ALA A 52 -3.00 -25.75 -37.82
C ALA A 52 -3.52 -26.87 -36.91
N GLU A 53 -4.04 -27.94 -37.51
CA GLU A 53 -4.36 -29.20 -36.83
C GLU A 53 -3.07 -29.98 -36.47
N PRO A 54 -3.03 -30.69 -35.32
CA PRO A 54 -1.86 -31.46 -34.92
C PRO A 54 -1.84 -32.84 -35.58
N SER A 55 -0.82 -33.12 -36.40
CA SER A 55 -0.48 -34.49 -36.79
C SER A 55 -0.04 -35.29 -35.56
N GLY A 56 -0.58 -36.50 -35.38
CA GLY A 56 -0.26 -37.34 -34.25
C GLY A 56 1.09 -38.02 -34.38
N ASP A 57 2.10 -37.50 -33.67
CA ASP A 57 3.14 -38.34 -33.05
C ASP A 57 3.80 -37.62 -31.85
N GLY A 58 4.33 -38.41 -30.90
CA GLY A 58 4.62 -37.95 -29.54
C GLY A 58 5.91 -37.14 -29.35
N VAL A 59 5.88 -35.82 -29.59
CA VAL A 59 7.00 -34.92 -29.25
C VAL A 59 6.79 -34.22 -27.90
N VAL A 60 7.68 -34.47 -26.94
CA VAL A 60 7.65 -33.84 -25.60
C VAL A 60 7.82 -32.33 -25.72
N ARG A 61 6.80 -31.57 -25.27
CA ARG A 61 6.85 -30.10 -25.23
C ARG A 61 7.99 -29.63 -24.31
N ARG A 62 9.00 -28.95 -24.89
CA ARG A 62 10.01 -28.20 -24.14
C ARG A 62 9.32 -27.28 -23.13
N LYS A 63 9.58 -27.48 -21.83
CA LYS A 63 9.16 -26.54 -20.79
C LYS A 63 9.80 -25.17 -21.08
N LYS A 64 9.01 -24.09 -21.06
CA LYS A 64 9.57 -22.74 -21.12
C LYS A 64 10.31 -22.45 -19.81
N ARG A 65 11.51 -21.88 -19.91
CA ARG A 65 12.19 -21.24 -18.76
C ARG A 65 11.47 -19.93 -18.46
N ASN A 66 11.34 -19.57 -17.19
CA ASN A 66 10.82 -18.26 -16.79
C ASN A 66 11.98 -17.26 -16.77
N ARG A 67 11.68 -15.95 -16.80
CA ARG A 67 12.69 -14.87 -16.84
C ARG A 67 13.55 -14.75 -15.55
N TRP A 68 13.30 -15.60 -14.56
CA TRP A 68 13.84 -15.48 -13.19
C TRP A 68 14.36 -16.81 -12.58
N GLY A 69 14.48 -17.89 -13.36
CA GLY A 69 14.99 -19.18 -12.85
C GLY A 69 14.45 -20.38 -13.61
N ASP A 70 14.96 -21.57 -13.30
CA ASP A 70 14.50 -22.82 -13.90
C ASP A 70 13.35 -23.45 -13.10
N ALA A 71 12.54 -24.27 -13.78
CA ALA A 71 11.31 -24.82 -13.21
C ALA A 71 11.55 -25.92 -12.14
N THR A 72 12.80 -26.19 -11.80
CA THR A 72 13.25 -27.05 -10.68
C THR A 72 13.29 -26.32 -9.35
N ASP A 73 13.52 -25.01 -9.38
CA ASP A 73 13.96 -24.23 -8.22
C ASP A 73 12.76 -23.81 -7.36
N ASN A 74 11.57 -23.81 -7.98
CA ASN A 74 10.26 -23.78 -7.32
C ASN A 74 9.74 -25.18 -6.94
N LYS A 75 10.63 -26.12 -6.59
CA LYS A 75 10.27 -27.13 -5.58
C LYS A 75 10.00 -26.36 -4.29
N ALA A 76 8.80 -26.56 -3.74
CA ALA A 76 8.27 -25.80 -2.60
C ALA A 76 9.33 -25.46 -1.54
N ALA A 77 9.31 -24.21 -1.07
CA ALA A 77 10.01 -23.79 0.14
C ALA A 77 9.77 -24.87 1.22
N GLY A 78 10.85 -25.46 1.72
CA GLY A 78 10.78 -26.72 2.45
C GLY A 78 9.82 -26.65 3.63
N LEU A 79 9.05 -27.72 3.84
CA LEU A 79 8.25 -27.95 5.05
C LEU A 79 9.20 -28.07 6.25
N MET A 80 9.57 -26.91 6.80
CA MET A 80 10.71 -26.75 7.70
C MET A 80 10.37 -27.32 9.08
N GLY A 81 10.71 -28.59 9.29
CA GLY A 81 10.52 -29.31 10.55
C GLY A 81 9.59 -30.53 10.50
N LEU A 82 8.97 -30.85 9.35
CA LEU A 82 8.10 -32.03 9.21
C LEU A 82 8.75 -33.11 8.32
N PRO A 83 9.06 -34.31 8.85
CA PRO A 83 9.78 -35.35 8.10
C PRO A 83 8.84 -36.03 7.09
N THR A 84 8.97 -35.68 5.81
CA THR A 84 8.10 -36.16 4.72
C THR A 84 8.32 -37.63 4.31
N LYS A 85 9.24 -38.34 4.96
CA LYS A 85 9.38 -39.80 4.90
C LYS A 85 8.87 -40.40 6.20
N ILE A 86 7.86 -41.25 6.11
CA ILE A 86 7.36 -42.04 7.24
C ILE A 86 8.03 -43.41 7.17
N GLU A 87 8.97 -43.68 8.07
CA GLU A 87 9.72 -44.96 8.12
C GLU A 87 9.08 -45.98 9.07
N ALA A 88 8.08 -45.57 9.85
CA ALA A 88 7.34 -46.40 10.80
C ALA A 88 5.98 -46.88 10.25
N THR A 89 5.57 -48.08 10.65
CA THR A 89 4.25 -48.65 10.31
C THR A 89 3.13 -47.98 11.12
N MET A 90 2.55 -46.91 10.59
CA MET A 90 1.40 -46.21 11.17
C MET A 90 0.05 -46.80 10.73
N THR A 91 -0.98 -46.65 11.57
CA THR A 91 -2.36 -47.03 11.21
C THR A 91 -2.95 -46.07 10.16
N SER A 92 -4.01 -46.47 9.47
CA SER A 92 -4.67 -45.61 8.47
C SER A 92 -5.13 -44.27 9.06
N GLU A 93 -5.63 -44.28 10.30
CA GLU A 93 -6.07 -43.08 11.02
C GLU A 93 -4.89 -42.15 11.37
N GLN A 94 -3.74 -42.71 11.74
CA GLN A 94 -2.52 -41.95 11.99
C GLN A 94 -1.96 -41.34 10.69
N LEU A 95 -2.02 -42.07 9.58
CA LEU A 95 -1.64 -41.56 8.24
C LEU A 95 -2.58 -40.43 7.77
N GLU A 96 -3.89 -40.55 8.01
CA GLU A 96 -4.83 -39.46 7.76
C GLU A 96 -4.55 -38.24 8.65
N ALA A 97 -4.34 -38.42 9.95
CA ALA A 97 -3.99 -37.33 10.86
C ALA A 97 -2.70 -36.61 10.44
N TYR A 98 -1.66 -37.37 10.06
CA TYR A 98 -0.39 -36.84 9.58
C TYR A 98 -0.56 -36.05 8.26
N THR A 99 -1.28 -36.61 7.27
CA THR A 99 -1.47 -35.94 5.97
C THR A 99 -2.29 -34.65 6.09
N LEU A 100 -3.27 -34.61 7.00
CA LEU A 100 -3.98 -33.37 7.35
C LEU A 100 -3.04 -32.32 7.94
N HIS A 101 -2.22 -32.69 8.93
CA HIS A 101 -1.27 -31.76 9.54
C HIS A 101 -0.23 -31.23 8.53
N LEU A 102 0.30 -32.09 7.66
CA LEU A 102 1.27 -31.71 6.62
C LEU A 102 0.66 -30.68 5.65
N ARG A 103 -0.57 -30.92 5.18
CA ARG A 103 -1.25 -30.05 4.23
C ARG A 103 -1.68 -28.72 4.85
N ILE A 104 -2.10 -28.71 6.12
CA ILE A 104 -2.39 -27.47 6.86
C ILE A 104 -1.13 -26.60 6.96
N GLU A 105 0.03 -27.17 7.29
CA GLU A 105 1.27 -26.38 7.39
C GLU A 105 1.76 -25.89 6.02
N GLU A 106 1.69 -26.72 4.96
CA GLU A 106 2.03 -26.31 3.58
C GLU A 106 1.22 -25.08 3.13
N ILE A 107 -0.09 -25.06 3.41
CA ILE A 107 -0.95 -23.91 3.07
C ILE A 107 -0.66 -22.71 3.98
N SER A 108 -0.41 -22.94 5.27
CA SER A 108 -0.05 -21.89 6.23
C SER A 108 1.26 -21.19 5.83
N GLN A 109 2.25 -21.96 5.37
CA GLN A 109 3.54 -21.47 4.87
C GLN A 109 3.36 -20.65 3.57
N LYS A 110 2.53 -21.13 2.62
CA LYS A 110 2.21 -20.40 1.38
C LYS A 110 1.51 -19.06 1.63
N LEU A 111 0.55 -19.03 2.56
CA LEU A 111 -0.12 -17.78 2.97
C LEU A 111 0.86 -16.82 3.67
N ARG A 112 1.80 -17.33 4.48
CA ARG A 112 2.83 -16.54 5.18
C ARG A 112 3.88 -15.93 4.23
N ILE A 113 4.35 -16.70 3.25
CA ILE A 113 5.31 -16.26 2.23
C ILE A 113 4.64 -15.39 1.15
N ASN A 114 3.31 -15.39 1.07
CA ASN A 114 2.50 -14.81 -0.02
C ASN A 114 2.71 -15.49 -1.40
N ASP A 115 3.30 -16.68 -1.45
CA ASP A 115 3.29 -17.54 -2.64
C ASP A 115 1.91 -18.19 -2.82
N VAL A 116 1.05 -17.45 -3.51
CA VAL A 116 -0.39 -17.75 -3.60
C VAL A 116 -0.81 -18.23 -4.99
N VAL A 117 -0.07 -17.90 -6.06
CA VAL A 117 -0.53 -18.05 -7.45
C VAL A 117 0.20 -19.19 -8.18
N PRO A 118 -0.49 -20.31 -8.53
CA PRO A 118 0.15 -21.46 -9.18
C PRO A 118 0.87 -21.16 -10.51
N ALA A 119 1.74 -22.08 -10.90
CA ALA A 119 2.44 -22.11 -12.19
C ALA A 119 1.47 -22.19 -13.38
N GLU A 120 1.92 -21.83 -14.59
CA GLU A 120 1.02 -21.55 -15.72
C GLU A 120 0.21 -22.73 -16.27
N GLY A 121 0.64 -23.97 -16.04
CA GLY A 121 -0.12 -25.16 -16.45
C GLY A 121 -1.39 -25.40 -15.62
N ASP A 122 -1.33 -25.11 -14.32
CA ASP A 122 -2.35 -25.53 -13.34
C ASP A 122 -3.38 -24.41 -13.05
N ARG A 123 -3.41 -23.38 -13.89
CA ARG A 123 -4.30 -22.22 -13.73
C ARG A 123 -5.67 -22.51 -14.34
N SER A 124 -6.71 -22.46 -13.52
CA SER A 124 -8.08 -22.45 -14.03
C SER A 124 -8.35 -21.18 -14.87
N PRO A 125 -9.23 -21.25 -15.89
CA PRO A 125 -9.68 -20.08 -16.64
C PRO A 125 -10.17 -18.98 -15.69
N SER A 126 -9.81 -17.73 -15.98
CA SER A 126 -10.19 -16.63 -15.10
C SER A 126 -11.65 -16.22 -15.34
N PRO A 127 -12.48 -16.13 -14.27
CA PRO A 127 -13.85 -15.66 -14.38
C PRO A 127 -13.90 -14.18 -14.79
N PRO A 128 -15.06 -13.68 -15.24
CA PRO A 128 -15.23 -12.27 -15.63
C PRO A 128 -14.85 -11.31 -14.49
N PRO A 129 -14.32 -10.11 -14.82
CA PRO A 129 -13.92 -9.13 -13.82
C PRO A 129 -15.14 -8.54 -13.11
N GLN A 130 -15.11 -8.56 -11.78
CA GLN A 130 -16.08 -7.88 -10.92
C GLN A 130 -15.45 -6.63 -10.30
N TYR A 131 -16.25 -5.57 -10.20
CA TYR A 131 -15.85 -4.26 -9.73
C TYR A 131 -16.71 -3.86 -8.51
N ASP A 132 -16.08 -3.15 -7.58
CA ASP A 132 -16.72 -2.47 -6.45
C ASP A 132 -17.39 -1.16 -6.91
N ASN A 133 -18.29 -0.61 -6.10
CA ASN A 133 -19.03 0.63 -6.36
C ASN A 133 -18.10 1.85 -6.62
N LEU A 134 -16.84 1.76 -6.18
CA LEU A 134 -15.78 2.75 -6.42
C LEU A 134 -14.96 2.48 -7.70
N GLY A 135 -15.49 1.67 -8.63
CA GLY A 135 -14.84 1.33 -9.91
C GLY A 135 -13.59 0.44 -9.80
N ARG A 136 -13.25 -0.05 -8.60
CA ARG A 136 -12.04 -0.85 -8.34
C ARG A 136 -12.32 -2.33 -8.55
N ARG A 137 -11.45 -3.04 -9.28
CA ARG A 137 -11.59 -4.48 -9.53
C ARG A 137 -11.31 -5.28 -8.25
N VAL A 138 -12.36 -5.84 -7.64
CA VAL A 138 -12.25 -6.71 -6.45
C VAL A 138 -11.83 -8.14 -6.81
N ASN A 139 -12.23 -8.65 -7.97
CA ASN A 139 -11.90 -10.01 -8.41
C ASN A 139 -10.53 -10.08 -9.11
N THR A 140 -9.45 -9.89 -8.35
CA THR A 140 -8.06 -10.09 -8.80
C THR A 140 -7.67 -11.57 -8.81
N ARG A 141 -6.54 -11.94 -9.44
CA ARG A 141 -6.07 -13.33 -9.51
C ARG A 141 -5.55 -13.78 -8.14
N GLU A 142 -4.79 -12.91 -7.51
CA GLU A 142 -4.11 -13.08 -6.22
C GLU A 142 -5.14 -13.27 -5.11
N PHE A 143 -6.21 -12.45 -5.10
CA PHE A 143 -7.30 -12.59 -4.14
C PHE A 143 -8.07 -13.91 -4.31
N ARG A 144 -8.37 -14.34 -5.55
CA ARG A 144 -9.04 -15.63 -5.80
C ARG A 144 -8.25 -16.82 -5.28
N TYR A 145 -6.95 -16.88 -5.57
CA TYR A 145 -6.14 -18.00 -5.11
C TYR A 145 -5.87 -17.93 -3.59
N ARG A 146 -5.74 -16.72 -3.02
CA ARG A 146 -5.64 -16.54 -1.55
C ARG A 146 -6.87 -17.11 -0.86
N LYS A 147 -8.06 -16.66 -1.27
CA LYS A 147 -9.31 -17.16 -0.74
C LYS A 147 -9.46 -18.68 -0.93
N LYS A 148 -9.08 -19.23 -2.10
CA LYS A 148 -9.13 -20.68 -2.32
C LYS A 148 -8.25 -21.46 -1.32
N LEU A 149 -7.05 -20.96 -1.01
CA LEU A 149 -6.16 -21.55 -0.01
C LEU A 149 -6.70 -21.38 1.41
N GLU A 150 -7.31 -20.25 1.74
CA GLU A 150 -7.96 -20.00 3.04
C GLU A 150 -9.19 -20.92 3.23
N ASP A 151 -10.05 -21.07 2.21
CA ASP A 151 -11.19 -21.99 2.19
C ASP A 151 -10.73 -23.46 2.30
N GLU A 152 -9.61 -23.84 1.68
CA GLU A 152 -9.01 -25.18 1.80
C GLU A 152 -8.44 -25.43 3.21
N ARG A 153 -7.67 -24.48 3.74
CA ARG A 153 -7.10 -24.53 5.10
C ARG A 153 -8.19 -24.66 6.17
N HIS A 154 -9.28 -23.91 6.03
CA HIS A 154 -10.43 -23.98 6.93
C HIS A 154 -11.04 -25.38 6.98
N LYS A 155 -11.33 -25.99 5.83
CA LYS A 155 -11.89 -27.36 5.76
C LYS A 155 -10.97 -28.43 6.35
N LEU A 156 -9.66 -28.30 6.13
CA LEU A 156 -8.67 -29.23 6.69
C LEU A 156 -8.57 -29.08 8.22
N ILE A 157 -8.61 -27.85 8.75
CA ILE A 157 -8.64 -27.59 10.20
C ILE A 157 -9.93 -28.15 10.82
N GLU A 158 -11.09 -28.00 10.18
CA GLU A 158 -12.33 -28.58 10.73
C GLU A 158 -12.36 -30.12 10.67
N LYS A 159 -11.77 -30.75 9.64
CA LYS A 159 -11.55 -32.21 9.67
C LYS A 159 -10.59 -32.59 10.81
N ALA A 160 -9.44 -31.91 10.94
CA ALA A 160 -8.45 -32.17 11.98
C ALA A 160 -9.04 -32.04 13.40
N MET A 161 -9.86 -31.03 13.67
CA MET A 161 -10.58 -30.86 14.94
C MET A 161 -11.60 -31.98 15.22
N LYS A 162 -12.16 -32.64 14.19
CA LYS A 162 -13.04 -33.81 14.34
C LYS A 162 -12.27 -35.13 14.48
N THR A 163 -11.07 -35.27 13.91
CA THR A 163 -10.32 -36.54 13.86
C THR A 163 -9.16 -36.66 14.86
N ILE A 164 -8.62 -35.55 15.37
CA ILE A 164 -7.42 -35.55 16.23
C ILE A 164 -7.77 -35.02 17.63
N PRO A 165 -7.74 -35.87 18.68
CA PRO A 165 -7.91 -35.42 20.06
C PRO A 165 -6.87 -34.34 20.43
N ASN A 166 -7.32 -33.30 21.15
CA ASN A 166 -6.51 -32.16 21.60
C ASN A 166 -5.81 -31.36 20.48
N TYR A 167 -6.27 -31.43 19.22
CA TYR A 167 -5.73 -30.58 18.14
C TYR A 167 -6.03 -29.09 18.37
N HIS A 168 -4.99 -28.27 18.33
CA HIS A 168 -5.07 -26.82 18.45
C HIS A 168 -4.80 -26.16 17.08
N PRO A 169 -5.72 -25.33 16.54
CA PRO A 169 -5.47 -24.61 15.29
C PRO A 169 -4.28 -23.63 15.39
N PRO A 170 -3.57 -23.36 14.27
CA PRO A 170 -2.47 -22.39 14.24
C PRO A 170 -2.86 -20.98 14.70
N SER A 171 -1.93 -20.25 15.32
CA SER A 171 -2.18 -18.93 15.94
C SER A 171 -2.54 -17.81 14.95
N ASP A 172 -2.24 -17.98 13.66
CA ASP A 172 -2.61 -17.06 12.59
C ASP A 172 -3.98 -17.38 11.95
N TYR A 173 -4.59 -18.52 12.27
CA TYR A 173 -5.92 -18.89 11.79
C TYR A 173 -7.04 -18.25 12.62
N ARG A 174 -8.03 -17.68 11.94
CA ARG A 174 -9.28 -17.17 12.54
C ARG A 174 -10.46 -17.91 11.93
N ARG A 175 -11.26 -18.61 12.75
CA ARG A 175 -12.46 -19.31 12.28
C ARG A 175 -13.47 -18.29 11.71
N PRO A 176 -14.05 -18.52 10.52
CA PRO A 176 -15.16 -17.72 10.00
C PRO A 176 -16.32 -17.70 11.00
N THR A 177 -16.88 -16.53 11.28
CA THR A 177 -17.83 -16.35 12.40
C THR A 177 -19.24 -16.88 12.13
N LYS A 178 -19.62 -17.12 10.86
CA LYS A 178 -20.89 -17.75 10.45
C LYS A 178 -20.70 -18.51 9.14
N THR A 179 -21.24 -19.72 9.05
CA THR A 179 -21.46 -20.40 7.75
C THR A 179 -22.74 -19.87 7.11
N GLN A 180 -22.77 -19.80 5.78
CA GLN A 180 -23.94 -19.35 5.03
C GLN A 180 -24.13 -20.16 3.75
N GLU A 181 -25.38 -20.49 3.41
CA GLU A 181 -25.75 -21.20 2.18
C GLU A 181 -27.00 -20.57 1.54
N LYS A 182 -27.13 -20.65 0.21
CA LYS A 182 -28.30 -20.19 -0.56
C LYS A 182 -29.06 -21.37 -1.14
N VAL A 183 -30.36 -21.45 -0.88
CA VAL A 183 -31.29 -22.41 -1.50
C VAL A 183 -32.24 -21.62 -2.42
N TYR A 184 -32.17 -21.84 -3.73
CA TYR A 184 -33.00 -21.16 -4.73
C TYR A 184 -34.41 -21.77 -4.78
N VAL A 185 -35.43 -20.93 -5.03
CA VAL A 185 -36.84 -21.34 -5.13
C VAL A 185 -37.27 -21.28 -6.62
N PRO A 186 -37.88 -22.34 -7.18
CA PRO A 186 -38.32 -22.37 -8.58
C PRO A 186 -39.63 -21.59 -8.79
N VAL A 187 -39.57 -20.25 -8.69
CA VAL A 187 -40.74 -19.35 -8.80
C VAL A 187 -41.43 -19.43 -10.17
N ASN A 188 -40.67 -19.71 -11.23
CA ASN A 188 -41.19 -19.80 -12.60
C ASN A 188 -42.13 -21.00 -12.79
N ASP A 189 -41.90 -22.09 -12.05
CA ASP A 189 -42.69 -23.32 -12.14
C ASP A 189 -43.85 -23.33 -11.13
N TYR A 190 -43.66 -22.70 -9.95
CA TYR A 190 -44.65 -22.66 -8.87
C TYR A 190 -44.73 -21.26 -8.21
N PRO A 191 -45.48 -20.30 -8.80
CA PRO A 191 -45.52 -18.91 -8.33
C PRO A 191 -46.30 -18.69 -7.01
N GLU A 192 -47.05 -19.68 -6.51
CA GLU A 192 -47.82 -19.55 -5.25
C GLU A 192 -46.99 -19.83 -3.96
N ILE A 193 -45.75 -20.30 -4.05
CA ILE A 193 -44.98 -20.76 -2.87
C ILE A 193 -44.56 -19.57 -1.98
N ASN A 194 -45.29 -19.34 -0.89
CA ASN A 194 -45.05 -18.26 0.06
C ASN A 194 -44.62 -18.76 1.45
N PHE A 195 -43.33 -18.63 1.77
CA PHE A 195 -42.74 -19.05 3.05
C PHE A 195 -43.00 -18.08 4.23
N SER A 196 -43.65 -16.92 4.02
CA SER A 196 -43.70 -15.83 5.01
C SER A 196 -44.24 -16.23 6.39
N ASN A 197 -45.11 -17.24 6.46
CA ASN A 197 -45.68 -17.72 7.73
C ASN A 197 -44.94 -18.94 8.31
N THR A 198 -44.18 -19.70 7.49
CA THR A 198 -43.48 -20.92 7.92
C THR A 198 -42.04 -20.66 8.37
N LEU A 199 -41.41 -19.56 7.95
CA LEU A 199 -40.04 -19.17 8.31
C LEU A 199 -39.71 -19.35 9.80
N LYS A 200 -40.49 -18.74 10.70
CA LYS A 200 -40.23 -18.77 12.16
C LYS A 200 -40.21 -20.18 12.74
N LYS A 201 -40.99 -21.10 12.18
CA LYS A 201 -41.01 -22.51 12.60
C LYS A 201 -39.72 -23.21 12.15
N MET A 202 -39.32 -23.03 10.89
CA MET A 202 -38.06 -23.59 10.37
C MET A 202 -36.81 -23.02 11.06
N GLU A 203 -36.79 -21.73 11.42
CA GLU A 203 -35.71 -21.14 12.23
C GLU A 203 -35.63 -21.80 13.62
N SER A 204 -36.78 -22.02 14.28
CA SER A 204 -36.85 -22.67 15.60
C SER A 204 -36.45 -24.16 15.56
N GLU A 205 -36.84 -24.89 14.52
CA GLU A 205 -36.58 -26.33 14.39
C GLU A 205 -35.15 -26.66 13.90
N SER A 206 -34.53 -25.76 13.13
CA SER A 206 -33.14 -25.91 12.67
C SER A 206 -32.11 -25.27 13.62
N GLY A 207 -32.49 -24.23 14.36
CA GLY A 207 -31.55 -23.37 15.09
C GLY A 207 -30.68 -22.48 14.18
N ALA A 208 -30.99 -22.42 12.88
CA ALA A 208 -30.35 -21.54 11.90
C ALA A 208 -31.23 -20.32 11.60
N LYS A 209 -30.60 -19.20 11.21
CA LYS A 209 -31.31 -17.98 10.81
C LYS A 209 -31.57 -17.99 9.31
N ILE A 210 -32.82 -17.79 8.89
CA ILE A 210 -33.27 -17.96 7.51
C ILE A 210 -33.85 -16.64 6.98
N ALA A 211 -33.28 -16.11 5.90
CA ALA A 211 -33.71 -14.84 5.30
C ALA A 211 -33.95 -14.98 3.79
N ILE A 212 -35.17 -14.69 3.33
CA ILE A 212 -35.48 -14.65 1.89
C ILE A 212 -34.84 -13.41 1.27
N ARG A 213 -34.23 -13.56 0.09
CA ARG A 213 -33.57 -12.52 -0.71
C ARG A 213 -33.76 -12.80 -2.21
N GLY A 214 -33.38 -11.85 -3.06
CA GLY A 214 -33.60 -11.91 -4.50
C GLY A 214 -34.86 -11.18 -4.97
N LYS A 215 -35.08 -11.16 -6.28
CA LYS A 215 -36.19 -10.44 -6.94
C LYS A 215 -37.55 -10.90 -6.42
N GLY A 216 -38.41 -9.93 -6.10
CA GLY A 216 -39.77 -10.17 -5.58
C GLY A 216 -39.88 -10.36 -4.06
N SER A 217 -38.76 -10.47 -3.31
CA SER A 217 -38.79 -10.79 -1.88
C SER A 217 -39.31 -9.68 -0.95
N VAL A 218 -39.45 -8.43 -1.41
CA VAL A 218 -39.70 -7.27 -0.54
C VAL A 218 -41.01 -6.58 -0.90
N LYS A 219 -41.94 -6.53 0.06
CA LYS A 219 -43.14 -5.68 -0.01
C LYS A 219 -42.69 -4.23 0.26
N GLU A 220 -42.95 -3.33 -0.68
CA GLU A 220 -42.45 -1.94 -0.61
C GLU A 220 -42.90 -1.23 0.68
N GLY A 221 -41.99 -0.47 1.32
CA GLY A 221 -42.34 0.38 2.46
C GLY A 221 -41.62 0.13 3.80
N LYS A 222 -40.35 -0.30 3.83
CA LYS A 222 -39.45 -0.09 4.99
C LYS A 222 -37.97 -0.20 4.63
N GLY A 223 -37.26 0.93 4.59
CA GLY A 223 -35.82 0.97 4.32
C GLY A 223 -34.99 0.53 5.54
N ARG A 224 -34.00 -0.34 5.32
CA ARG A 224 -32.95 -0.66 6.31
C ARG A 224 -31.61 -0.76 5.60
N SER A 225 -30.64 0.04 6.02
CA SER A 225 -29.38 0.27 5.31
C SER A 225 -28.28 -0.70 5.71
N ASP A 226 -28.34 -1.95 5.25
CA ASP A 226 -27.18 -2.85 5.24
C ASP A 226 -26.59 -2.91 3.82
N ALA A 227 -25.29 -2.65 3.67
CA ALA A 227 -24.60 -2.71 2.37
C ALA A 227 -24.70 -4.11 1.70
N ALA A 228 -24.92 -5.16 2.50
CA ALA A 228 -25.15 -6.53 2.03
C ALA A 228 -26.53 -6.75 1.34
N HIS A 229 -27.40 -5.74 1.25
CA HIS A 229 -28.67 -5.84 0.51
C HIS A 229 -28.59 -5.35 -0.94
N ALA A 230 -27.60 -4.54 -1.32
CA ALA A 230 -27.51 -3.98 -2.68
C ALA A 230 -27.14 -5.04 -3.73
N SER A 231 -26.15 -5.90 -3.44
CA SER A 231 -25.63 -6.90 -4.39
C SER A 231 -26.51 -8.13 -4.62
N ASN A 232 -27.58 -8.32 -3.82
CA ASN A 232 -28.48 -9.48 -3.91
C ASN A 232 -29.84 -9.13 -4.57
N GLN A 233 -29.91 -8.03 -5.35
CA GLN A 233 -31.12 -7.63 -6.09
C GLN A 233 -31.16 -8.14 -7.54
N GLU A 234 -30.00 -8.53 -8.10
CA GLU A 234 -29.93 -9.11 -9.44
C GLU A 234 -30.17 -10.63 -9.46
N GLU A 235 -30.04 -11.29 -8.32
CA GLU A 235 -30.25 -12.74 -8.18
C GLU A 235 -31.74 -13.12 -8.06
N ASP A 236 -32.05 -14.35 -8.46
CA ASP A 236 -33.38 -14.94 -8.32
C ASP A 236 -33.73 -15.26 -6.85
N LEU A 237 -35.02 -15.53 -6.59
CA LEU A 237 -35.55 -15.70 -5.24
C LEU A 237 -34.89 -16.90 -4.52
N HIS A 238 -34.28 -16.64 -3.37
CA HIS A 238 -33.57 -17.66 -2.60
C HIS A 238 -33.69 -17.43 -1.09
N CYS A 239 -33.64 -18.53 -0.34
CA CYS A 239 -33.47 -18.53 1.11
C CYS A 239 -31.98 -18.55 1.44
N LEU A 240 -31.50 -17.49 2.11
CA LEU A 240 -30.17 -17.44 2.70
C LEU A 240 -30.23 -17.99 4.13
N ILE A 241 -29.57 -19.12 4.37
CA ILE A 241 -29.43 -19.77 5.67
C ILE A 241 -28.11 -19.31 6.30
N MET A 242 -28.09 -19.00 7.60
CA MET A 242 -26.89 -18.65 8.37
C MET A 242 -26.85 -19.37 9.71
N ALA A 243 -25.73 -20.01 10.05
CA ALA A 243 -25.54 -20.69 11.35
C ALA A 243 -24.09 -20.67 11.85
N ASP A 244 -23.87 -21.27 13.01
CA ASP A 244 -22.60 -21.50 13.71
C ASP A 244 -21.98 -22.88 13.43
N THR A 245 -22.78 -23.84 12.97
CA THR A 245 -22.36 -25.18 12.52
C THR A 245 -23.01 -25.56 11.19
N GLU A 246 -22.29 -26.30 10.34
CA GLU A 246 -22.76 -26.79 9.04
C GLU A 246 -23.95 -27.75 9.17
N GLU A 247 -24.00 -28.54 10.24
CA GLU A 247 -25.08 -29.47 10.56
C GLU A 247 -26.44 -28.76 10.73
N LYS A 248 -26.47 -27.56 11.31
CA LYS A 248 -27.70 -26.73 11.40
C LYS A 248 -28.11 -26.15 10.04
N VAL A 249 -27.14 -25.82 9.18
CA VAL A 249 -27.42 -25.34 7.81
C VAL A 249 -28.05 -26.45 6.98
N ASN A 250 -27.48 -27.66 7.01
CA ASN A 250 -28.03 -28.83 6.32
C ASN A 250 -29.44 -29.17 6.82
N LYS A 251 -29.69 -29.16 8.13
CA LYS A 251 -31.04 -29.39 8.69
C LYS A 251 -32.05 -28.32 8.25
N ALA A 252 -31.66 -27.05 8.19
CA ALA A 252 -32.51 -25.99 7.66
C ALA A 252 -32.80 -26.16 6.16
N LYS A 253 -31.81 -26.62 5.39
CA LYS A 253 -31.93 -26.87 3.95
C LYS A 253 -32.88 -28.03 3.64
N GLU A 254 -32.80 -29.14 4.38
CA GLU A 254 -33.77 -30.25 4.29
C GLU A 254 -35.20 -29.77 4.59
N LEU A 255 -35.41 -28.98 5.64
CA LEU A 255 -36.73 -28.42 5.97
C LEU A 255 -37.28 -27.53 4.84
N ILE A 256 -36.43 -26.72 4.19
CA ILE A 256 -36.84 -25.87 3.06
C ILE A 256 -37.18 -26.72 1.82
N HIS A 257 -36.39 -27.75 1.50
CA HIS A 257 -36.70 -28.66 0.40
C HIS A 257 -38.01 -29.43 0.64
N ASN A 258 -38.23 -29.95 1.85
CA ASN A 258 -39.48 -30.63 2.22
C ASN A 258 -40.71 -29.70 2.05
N VAL A 259 -40.59 -28.41 2.34
CA VAL A 259 -41.69 -27.43 2.11
C VAL A 259 -41.92 -27.16 0.62
N ILE A 260 -40.87 -27.13 -0.21
CA ILE A 260 -40.99 -27.01 -1.68
C ILE A 260 -41.69 -28.25 -2.25
N GLU A 261 -41.28 -29.46 -1.86
CA GLU A 261 -41.90 -30.72 -2.31
C GLU A 261 -43.35 -30.87 -1.82
N THR A 262 -43.64 -30.46 -0.58
CA THR A 262 -45.03 -30.43 -0.05
C THR A 262 -45.90 -29.44 -0.82
N ALA A 263 -45.36 -28.28 -1.23
CA ALA A 263 -46.09 -27.31 -2.03
C ALA A 263 -46.32 -27.79 -3.49
N ALA A 264 -45.38 -28.53 -4.06
CA ALA A 264 -45.47 -29.06 -5.42
C ALA A 264 -46.38 -30.30 -5.56
N SER A 265 -46.80 -30.93 -4.45
CA SER A 265 -47.52 -32.22 -4.43
C SER A 265 -49.00 -32.14 -4.06
N ILE A 266 -49.56 -30.94 -3.81
CA ILE A 266 -50.97 -30.73 -3.45
C ILE A 266 -51.75 -30.08 -4.61
N PRO A 267 -52.70 -30.79 -5.27
CA PRO A 267 -53.57 -30.21 -6.27
C PRO A 267 -54.52 -29.14 -5.71
N GLU A 268 -54.86 -28.15 -6.54
CA GLU A 268 -55.50 -26.88 -6.14
C GLU A 268 -56.89 -27.00 -5.48
N GLY A 269 -57.56 -28.16 -5.58
CA GLY A 269 -58.98 -28.32 -5.27
C GLY A 269 -59.38 -28.58 -3.81
N GLN A 270 -58.46 -28.96 -2.91
CA GLN A 270 -58.80 -29.42 -1.54
C GLN A 270 -58.07 -28.69 -0.40
N ASN A 271 -57.68 -27.43 -0.62
CA ASN A 271 -56.89 -26.68 0.36
C ASN A 271 -57.74 -26.01 1.47
N GLU A 272 -58.38 -26.82 2.33
CA GLU A 272 -59.14 -26.34 3.50
C GLU A 272 -58.31 -25.46 4.44
N LEU A 273 -57.01 -25.78 4.58
CA LEU A 273 -56.04 -24.97 5.32
C LEU A 273 -55.95 -23.54 4.77
N LYS A 274 -55.86 -23.36 3.44
CA LYS A 274 -55.84 -22.04 2.78
C LYS A 274 -57.13 -21.26 3.06
N ARG A 275 -58.30 -21.92 3.15
CA ARG A 275 -59.58 -21.30 3.54
C ARG A 275 -59.61 -20.89 5.02
N ASN A 276 -59.25 -21.78 5.94
CA ASN A 276 -59.31 -21.51 7.37
C ASN A 276 -58.31 -20.43 7.80
N GLN A 277 -57.08 -20.46 7.28
CA GLN A 277 -56.06 -19.44 7.54
C GLN A 277 -56.49 -18.05 7.04
N LEU A 278 -57.18 -17.97 5.89
CA LEU A 278 -57.74 -16.69 5.41
C LEU A 278 -58.89 -16.20 6.30
N ARG A 279 -59.71 -17.10 6.86
CA ARG A 279 -60.82 -16.73 7.77
C ARG A 279 -60.29 -16.23 9.12
N GLU A 280 -59.27 -16.88 9.68
CA GLU A 280 -58.57 -16.41 10.89
C GLU A 280 -57.88 -15.06 10.66
N LEU A 281 -57.23 -14.86 9.51
CA LEU A 281 -56.63 -13.57 9.15
C LEU A 281 -57.68 -12.45 9.00
N ALA A 282 -58.86 -12.73 8.44
CA ALA A 282 -59.94 -11.74 8.34
C ALA A 282 -60.53 -11.37 9.72
N ALA A 283 -60.66 -12.36 10.62
CA ALA A 283 -61.11 -12.15 11.99
C ALA A 283 -60.07 -11.35 12.83
N LEU A 284 -58.79 -11.74 12.78
CA LEU A 284 -57.71 -11.06 13.52
C LEU A 284 -57.44 -9.62 13.04
N ASN A 285 -57.71 -9.31 11.78
CA ASN A 285 -57.64 -7.93 11.26
C ASN A 285 -58.96 -7.15 11.44
N GLY A 286 -60.01 -7.74 12.02
CA GLY A 286 -61.28 -7.07 12.31
C GLY A 286 -62.07 -6.61 11.06
N THR A 287 -61.81 -7.22 9.90
CA THR A 287 -62.40 -6.81 8.60
C THR A 287 -63.51 -7.74 8.09
N LEU A 288 -63.79 -8.84 8.80
CA LEU A 288 -64.88 -9.75 8.44
C LEU A 288 -66.25 -9.08 8.62
N ARG A 289 -67.10 -9.18 7.59
CA ARG A 289 -68.53 -8.83 7.62
C ARG A 289 -69.31 -10.02 7.06
N ASP A 290 -70.37 -10.43 7.75
CA ASP A 290 -71.16 -11.62 7.39
C ASP A 290 -72.23 -11.27 6.33
N ASP A 291 -71.78 -11.10 5.09
CA ASP A 291 -72.58 -10.61 3.95
C ASP A 291 -73.56 -11.67 3.33
N GLU A 292 -73.97 -12.71 4.06
CA GLU A 292 -74.68 -13.89 3.49
C GLU A 292 -76.13 -13.65 3.01
N ASN A 293 -76.69 -12.43 3.12
CA ASN A 293 -78.13 -12.17 2.92
C ASN A 293 -78.50 -10.98 1.99
N GLN A 294 -77.63 -10.56 1.07
CA GLN A 294 -77.90 -9.39 0.20
C GLN A 294 -78.23 -9.74 -1.26
N ALA A 295 -79.33 -9.16 -1.79
CA ALA A 295 -79.92 -9.51 -3.09
C ALA A 295 -79.38 -8.68 -4.28
N CYS A 296 -79.35 -9.29 -5.46
CA CYS A 296 -78.86 -8.70 -6.70
C CYS A 296 -79.80 -7.61 -7.24
N GLN A 297 -79.31 -6.35 -7.29
CA GLN A 297 -80.08 -5.19 -7.76
C GLN A 297 -80.42 -5.17 -9.27
N ASN A 298 -80.15 -6.24 -10.03
CA ASN A 298 -80.47 -6.33 -11.46
C ASN A 298 -81.64 -7.29 -11.76
N CYS A 299 -81.81 -8.33 -10.96
CA CYS A 299 -82.84 -9.37 -11.13
C CYS A 299 -83.57 -9.78 -9.83
N GLY A 300 -83.20 -9.21 -8.68
CA GLY A 300 -83.84 -9.43 -7.38
C GLY A 300 -83.44 -10.70 -6.62
N GLN A 301 -82.67 -11.61 -7.22
CA GLN A 301 -82.32 -12.89 -6.58
C GLN A 301 -81.10 -12.78 -5.65
N LEU A 302 -81.08 -13.59 -4.59
CA LEU A 302 -79.98 -13.69 -3.62
C LEU A 302 -78.80 -14.51 -4.16
N GLY A 303 -77.58 -14.23 -3.67
CA GLY A 303 -76.42 -15.10 -3.86
C GLY A 303 -75.44 -14.77 -5.01
N HIS A 304 -75.64 -13.70 -5.79
CA HIS A 304 -74.67 -13.25 -6.80
C HIS A 304 -74.62 -11.71 -6.92
N ARG A 305 -73.54 -11.16 -7.49
CA ARG A 305 -73.35 -9.70 -7.60
C ARG A 305 -73.82 -9.17 -8.96
N LYS A 306 -74.12 -7.86 -9.01
CA LYS A 306 -74.72 -7.18 -10.19
C LYS A 306 -73.95 -7.40 -11.51
N PHE A 307 -72.63 -7.58 -11.46
CA PHE A 307 -71.79 -7.78 -12.64
C PHE A 307 -71.75 -9.25 -13.14
N GLU A 308 -72.18 -10.21 -12.32
CA GLU A 308 -72.29 -11.65 -12.66
C GLU A 308 -73.70 -12.02 -13.13
N CYS A 309 -74.64 -11.07 -13.15
CA CYS A 309 -76.02 -11.31 -13.56
C CYS A 309 -76.07 -11.77 -15.04
N PRO A 310 -76.68 -12.94 -15.37
CA PRO A 310 -76.56 -13.54 -16.71
C PRO A 310 -77.37 -12.86 -17.81
N GLU A 311 -78.31 -11.97 -17.49
CA GLU A 311 -79.11 -11.21 -18.48
C GLU A 311 -78.63 -9.75 -18.60
N GLN A 312 -77.50 -9.51 -19.27
CA GLN A 312 -77.02 -8.16 -19.59
C GLN A 312 -77.39 -7.75 -21.03
N ARG A 313 -78.03 -6.58 -21.18
CA ARG A 313 -78.35 -5.99 -22.49
C ARG A 313 -77.18 -5.11 -22.99
N ASN A 314 -76.62 -5.47 -24.15
CA ASN A 314 -75.49 -4.75 -24.74
C ASN A 314 -75.92 -3.43 -25.43
N PHE A 315 -75.24 -2.33 -25.10
CA PHE A 315 -75.45 -0.99 -25.70
C PHE A 315 -74.46 -0.65 -26.83
N THR A 316 -73.45 -1.49 -27.08
CA THR A 316 -72.30 -1.19 -27.96
C THR A 316 -72.58 -1.23 -29.46
N ALA A 317 -73.76 -1.71 -29.90
CA ALA A 317 -74.08 -1.89 -31.32
C ALA A 317 -74.25 -0.59 -32.13
N ASN A 318 -74.58 0.54 -31.47
CA ASN A 318 -75.06 1.75 -32.14
C ASN A 318 -73.98 2.84 -32.36
N ILE A 319 -72.70 2.55 -32.11
CA ILE A 319 -71.60 3.52 -32.24
C ILE A 319 -70.98 3.41 -33.64
N ILE A 320 -71.04 4.46 -34.46
CA ILE A 320 -70.44 4.53 -35.80
C ILE A 320 -69.18 5.41 -35.77
N CYS A 321 -68.09 4.89 -36.34
CA CYS A 321 -66.81 5.57 -36.46
C CYS A 321 -66.85 6.67 -37.54
N ARG A 322 -66.58 7.93 -37.15
CA ARG A 322 -66.56 9.08 -38.07
C ARG A 322 -65.35 9.16 -39.01
N VAL A 323 -64.42 8.21 -38.97
CA VAL A 323 -63.19 8.20 -39.80
C VAL A 323 -63.29 7.18 -40.95
N CYS A 324 -63.83 5.97 -40.69
CA CYS A 324 -64.00 4.92 -41.71
C CYS A 324 -65.46 4.47 -41.93
N GLY A 325 -66.42 4.95 -41.15
CA GLY A 325 -67.84 4.59 -41.27
C GLY A 325 -68.26 3.27 -40.62
N GLY A 326 -67.31 2.46 -40.11
CA GLY A 326 -67.62 1.17 -39.46
C GLY A 326 -68.27 1.30 -38.07
N THR A 327 -69.10 0.34 -37.69
CA THR A 327 -69.71 0.25 -36.34
C THR A 327 -68.75 -0.32 -35.29
N GLY A 328 -69.06 -0.07 -34.01
CA GLY A 328 -68.43 -0.72 -32.84
C GLY A 328 -67.24 0.01 -32.22
N HIS A 329 -66.74 1.11 -32.80
CA HIS A 329 -65.61 1.87 -32.26
C HIS A 329 -65.71 3.38 -32.53
N ILE A 330 -64.95 4.18 -31.76
CA ILE A 330 -64.89 5.64 -31.90
C ILE A 330 -63.68 6.01 -32.77
N GLY A 331 -63.80 7.07 -33.58
CA GLY A 331 -62.79 7.47 -34.58
C GLY A 331 -61.40 7.89 -34.05
N ARG A 332 -61.18 7.88 -32.73
CA ARG A 332 -59.84 8.04 -32.14
C ARG A 332 -59.00 6.77 -32.28
N ASP A 333 -59.67 5.61 -32.25
CA ASP A 333 -59.09 4.27 -32.21
C ASP A 333 -59.22 3.54 -33.57
N CYS A 334 -59.54 4.31 -34.62
CA CYS A 334 -59.69 3.81 -35.99
C CYS A 334 -58.32 3.39 -36.58
N PRO A 335 -58.14 2.13 -37.02
CA PRO A 335 -56.83 1.60 -37.42
C PRO A 335 -56.30 2.17 -38.75
N GLU A 336 -57.17 2.71 -39.61
CA GLU A 336 -56.80 3.28 -40.92
C GLU A 336 -56.22 4.71 -40.83
N ARG A 337 -56.17 5.29 -39.61
CA ARG A 337 -55.70 6.65 -39.39
C ARG A 337 -54.17 6.76 -39.52
N GLN A 338 -53.70 7.24 -40.67
CA GLN A 338 -52.27 7.49 -40.93
C GLN A 338 -51.62 8.34 -39.83
N ARG A 339 -50.44 7.93 -39.37
CA ARG A 339 -49.66 8.60 -38.32
C ARG A 339 -48.63 9.54 -38.95
N GLY A 340 -48.61 10.82 -38.55
CA GLY A 340 -47.57 11.75 -38.96
C GLY A 340 -47.93 13.26 -39.00
N SER A 341 -49.20 13.63 -38.81
CA SER A 341 -49.65 15.03 -38.92
C SER A 341 -49.69 15.76 -37.57
N ASP A 342 -48.53 16.09 -36.99
CA ASP A 342 -48.42 17.01 -35.85
C ASP A 342 -48.04 18.42 -36.33
N MET A 343 -48.88 19.42 -36.01
CA MET A 343 -48.51 20.84 -36.07
C MET A 343 -49.36 21.71 -35.14
N ARG A 344 -48.65 22.48 -34.30
CA ARG A 344 -49.01 23.81 -33.74
C ARG A 344 -50.33 23.99 -32.95
N ASN A 345 -50.12 24.21 -31.65
CA ASN A 345 -50.88 25.11 -30.78
C ASN A 345 -51.08 26.50 -31.46
N PRO A 346 -52.20 27.22 -31.23
CA PRO A 346 -52.17 28.25 -30.18
C PRO A 346 -53.45 28.37 -29.32
N LEU A 347 -53.30 28.97 -28.13
CA LEU A 347 -54.41 29.46 -27.29
C LEU A 347 -55.10 30.68 -27.95
N PRO A 348 -56.36 30.99 -27.59
CA PRO A 348 -56.55 32.12 -26.67
C PRO A 348 -57.76 32.06 -25.70
N GLY A 349 -57.61 32.66 -24.50
CA GLY A 349 -58.71 33.24 -23.71
C GLY A 349 -59.22 32.47 -22.47
N GLY A 350 -59.32 33.15 -21.32
CA GLY A 350 -60.00 32.63 -20.10
C GLY A 350 -59.49 33.17 -18.74
N HIS A 351 -60.08 34.25 -18.23
CA HIS A 351 -59.93 34.76 -16.84
C HIS A 351 -60.88 33.99 -15.87
N ALA A 352 -60.81 33.98 -14.52
CA ALA A 352 -59.83 34.21 -13.41
C ALA A 352 -60.56 33.73 -12.09
N GLN A 353 -60.30 34.04 -10.80
CA GLN A 353 -59.39 34.88 -9.99
C GLN A 353 -59.52 34.47 -8.48
N ARG A 354 -58.55 34.80 -7.59
CA ARG A 354 -58.64 34.80 -6.08
C ARG A 354 -58.71 33.42 -5.37
N ARG A 355 -58.44 33.24 -4.06
CA ARG A 355 -57.67 33.91 -2.95
C ARG A 355 -57.35 32.78 -1.90
N LEU A 356 -56.23 32.69 -1.16
CA LEU A 356 -55.58 33.57 -0.16
C LEU A 356 -56.25 33.54 1.25
N GLY A 357 -55.59 32.95 2.26
CA GLY A 357 -55.65 33.38 3.67
C GLY A 357 -55.92 32.33 4.79
N GLY A 358 -55.05 32.33 5.83
CA GLY A 358 -55.30 31.81 7.19
C GLY A 358 -55.13 30.29 7.43
N GLY A 359 -54.72 29.82 8.62
CA GLY A 359 -54.17 30.53 9.79
C GLY A 359 -54.63 29.94 11.14
N ASP A 360 -53.68 29.77 12.07
CA ASP A 360 -53.86 29.62 13.53
C ASP A 360 -54.64 28.40 14.08
N LEU A 361 -54.64 28.13 15.39
CA LEU A 361 -53.51 27.79 16.30
C LEU A 361 -54.08 27.22 17.63
N VAL A 362 -53.24 26.49 18.39
CA VAL A 362 -53.39 26.08 19.81
C VAL A 362 -54.79 25.65 20.32
N ASP A 363 -54.96 24.35 20.56
CA ASP A 363 -55.20 23.80 21.91
C ASP A 363 -55.11 22.25 21.85
N ARG A 364 -54.90 21.45 22.90
CA ARG A 364 -54.20 21.53 24.22
C ARG A 364 -54.77 20.36 25.05
N GLU A 365 -53.96 19.78 25.93
CA GLU A 365 -54.35 18.87 27.04
C GLU A 365 -55.35 17.73 26.75
N MET A 366 -54.79 16.55 26.47
CA MET A 366 -54.95 15.46 27.44
C MET A 366 -53.54 14.94 27.75
N GLU A 367 -52.86 15.51 28.74
CA GLU A 367 -52.94 15.09 30.16
C GLU A 367 -52.71 13.60 30.38
N THR A 368 -51.56 13.32 31.00
CA THR A 368 -51.50 12.56 32.25
C THR A 368 -52.01 11.11 32.21
N ARG A 369 -51.10 10.17 31.93
CA ARG A 369 -51.11 8.87 32.60
C ARG A 369 -49.71 8.24 32.73
N ALA A 370 -49.31 8.01 33.99
CA ALA A 370 -48.40 6.98 34.52
C ALA A 370 -47.29 6.45 33.57
N ASN A 371 -45.98 6.65 33.80
CA ASN A 371 -45.23 6.65 35.06
C ASN A 371 -45.62 5.51 36.00
N ASP A 372 -44.83 4.43 36.02
CA ASP A 372 -44.33 3.84 37.27
C ASP A 372 -43.41 2.62 37.04
N ASN A 373 -42.46 2.44 37.97
CA ASN A 373 -41.89 1.17 38.44
C ASN A 373 -40.98 0.31 37.49
N TYR A 374 -39.92 -0.36 37.98
CA TYR A 374 -39.20 -0.29 39.26
C TYR A 374 -37.87 -1.09 39.22
N SER A 375 -36.78 -0.56 39.79
CA SER A 375 -35.49 -1.24 40.15
C SER A 375 -34.70 -2.04 39.08
N GLY A 376 -33.37 -2.20 39.12
CA GLY A 376 -32.33 -1.57 39.94
C GLY A 376 -31.58 -2.51 40.91
N TYR A 377 -30.26 -2.71 40.75
CA TYR A 377 -29.29 -2.83 41.86
C TYR A 377 -27.80 -2.70 41.46
N SER A 378 -26.95 -2.49 42.47
CA SER A 378 -25.47 -2.35 42.48
C SER A 378 -24.72 -3.68 42.18
N GLY A 379 -23.38 -3.73 42.01
CA GLY A 379 -22.30 -2.71 42.01
C GLY A 379 -21.00 -3.24 42.68
N TYR A 380 -19.91 -2.43 42.69
CA TYR A 380 -18.54 -2.74 43.20
C TYR A 380 -17.81 -3.89 42.46
N GLY A 381 -16.47 -4.04 42.47
CA GLY A 381 -15.29 -3.26 42.90
C GLY A 381 -14.04 -4.05 42.43
N GLY A 382 -12.87 -3.52 42.07
CA GLY A 382 -12.03 -2.50 42.70
C GLY A 382 -10.74 -3.17 43.21
N GLY A 383 -9.56 -2.91 42.61
CA GLY A 383 -8.29 -3.49 43.10
C GLY A 383 -7.09 -3.48 42.13
N ALA A 384 -6.03 -2.80 42.52
CA ALA A 384 -4.61 -2.97 42.13
C ALA A 384 -3.77 -2.81 43.43
N PRO A 385 -2.54 -3.35 43.58
CA PRO A 385 -1.35 -2.69 43.01
C PRO A 385 -0.09 -3.59 42.75
N GLY A 386 0.99 -2.97 42.25
CA GLY A 386 2.41 -3.38 42.39
C GLY A 386 2.92 -4.48 41.44
N SER A 387 4.05 -4.41 40.71
CA SER A 387 5.37 -3.73 40.80
C SER A 387 6.52 -4.59 41.37
N ASN A 388 7.48 -5.02 40.52
CA ASN A 388 8.92 -5.10 40.82
C ASN A 388 9.78 -5.48 39.57
N ALA A 389 11.10 -5.49 39.73
CA ALA A 389 12.10 -5.37 38.65
C ALA A 389 12.73 -6.68 38.09
N ALA A 390 13.60 -6.51 37.09
CA ALA A 390 14.52 -7.50 36.48
C ALA A 390 15.84 -7.61 37.32
N PRO A 391 16.97 -8.28 36.92
CA PRO A 391 17.33 -8.88 35.60
C PRO A 391 18.19 -10.19 35.59
N TRP A 392 18.69 -10.56 34.39
CA TRP A 392 19.86 -11.42 34.04
C TRP A 392 20.15 -12.76 34.77
N HIS A 393 19.98 -13.91 34.07
CA HIS A 393 21.04 -14.90 33.76
C HIS A 393 20.48 -16.23 33.18
N GLN A 394 21.08 -16.77 32.11
CA GLN A 394 21.67 -18.14 32.01
C GLN A 394 22.19 -18.44 30.57
N GLN A 395 22.89 -19.57 30.40
CA GLN A 395 23.86 -19.84 29.32
C GLN A 395 23.36 -20.87 28.27
N PRO A 396 23.95 -20.92 27.05
CA PRO A 396 23.69 -21.98 26.06
C PRO A 396 24.51 -23.26 26.31
N PRO A 397 23.96 -24.46 26.02
CA PRO A 397 24.72 -25.72 25.99
C PRO A 397 25.46 -25.95 24.65
N PRO A 398 26.47 -26.85 24.59
CA PRO A 398 27.50 -26.79 23.55
C PRO A 398 27.47 -27.89 22.47
N GLY A 399 27.98 -27.53 21.28
CA GLY A 399 28.96 -28.27 20.47
C GLY A 399 28.69 -29.73 20.03
N GLN A 400 28.63 -29.93 18.71
CA GLN A 400 29.18 -31.13 18.06
C GLN A 400 29.71 -30.79 16.65
N SER A 401 30.63 -31.60 16.12
CA SER A 401 31.58 -31.18 15.09
C SER A 401 31.80 -32.18 13.94
N TYR A 402 32.12 -31.62 12.76
CA TYR A 402 32.84 -32.24 11.63
C TYR A 402 32.40 -33.61 11.08
N ALA A 403 31.59 -33.59 10.02
CA ALA A 403 31.71 -34.43 8.82
C ALA A 403 30.94 -33.77 7.66
N GLY A 404 31.34 -33.80 6.39
CA GLY A 404 32.58 -34.29 5.77
C GLY A 404 32.61 -33.90 4.27
N TYR A 405 33.80 -33.83 3.66
CA TYR A 405 33.97 -33.40 2.27
C TYR A 405 33.38 -34.39 1.25
N GLN A 406 32.58 -33.89 0.29
CA GLN A 406 32.54 -34.42 -1.08
C GLN A 406 32.02 -33.33 -2.03
N GLY A 407 32.88 -32.87 -2.94
CA GLY A 407 32.61 -31.70 -3.79
C GLY A 407 31.89 -32.03 -5.09
N TYR A 408 31.40 -30.98 -5.76
CA TYR A 408 30.98 -31.04 -7.16
C TYR A 408 31.75 -29.99 -7.98
N GLN A 409 32.24 -30.41 -9.14
CA GLN A 409 33.09 -29.59 -10.02
C GLN A 409 32.25 -28.76 -10.99
N GLY A 410 32.83 -27.64 -11.44
CA GLY A 410 32.56 -27.09 -12.77
C GLY A 410 31.29 -26.25 -12.94
N TYR A 411 31.39 -24.96 -12.63
CA TYR A 411 30.55 -23.93 -13.25
C TYR A 411 31.42 -22.88 -13.93
N ASP A 412 31.01 -22.44 -15.12
CA ASP A 412 31.86 -21.70 -16.05
C ASP A 412 32.05 -20.23 -15.63
N LEU A 413 33.30 -19.77 -15.60
CA LEU A 413 33.73 -18.49 -15.07
C LEU A 413 33.59 -17.32 -16.07
N THR A 414 32.86 -17.48 -17.18
CA THR A 414 32.90 -16.55 -18.32
C THR A 414 32.15 -15.22 -18.15
N ALA A 415 31.35 -15.05 -17.09
CA ALA A 415 30.42 -13.92 -16.90
C ALA A 415 30.86 -12.85 -15.87
N SER A 416 32.07 -12.27 -15.99
CA SER A 416 32.55 -11.20 -15.08
C SER A 416 32.35 -9.76 -15.56
N TYR A 417 31.71 -9.53 -16.71
CA TYR A 417 31.45 -8.19 -17.26
C TYR A 417 30.07 -8.08 -17.95
N GLY A 418 29.01 -8.29 -17.17
CA GLY A 418 27.87 -7.36 -17.21
C GLY A 418 28.15 -6.26 -16.20
N ALA A 419 27.75 -5.01 -16.46
CA ALA A 419 28.17 -3.89 -15.62
C ALA A 419 27.83 -4.12 -14.13
N ALA A 420 28.84 -4.01 -13.25
CA ALA A 420 28.58 -3.69 -11.86
C ALA A 420 27.77 -2.38 -11.84
N PRO A 421 26.61 -2.34 -11.15
CA PRO A 421 25.63 -1.29 -11.38
C PRO A 421 26.21 0.10 -11.07
N ALA A 422 26.07 1.03 -12.02
CA ALA A 422 25.88 2.42 -11.63
C ALA A 422 24.69 2.47 -10.65
N ALA A 423 24.76 3.34 -9.63
CA ALA A 423 23.85 3.30 -8.48
C ALA A 423 22.39 3.13 -8.96
N PRO A 424 21.67 2.10 -8.45
CA PRO A 424 20.67 1.34 -9.21
C PRO A 424 19.66 2.26 -9.90
N PRO A 425 19.14 1.95 -11.13
CA PRO A 425 18.70 2.93 -12.16
C PRO A 425 17.51 3.88 -11.88
N GLY A 426 17.37 4.37 -10.66
CA GLY A 426 16.61 5.53 -10.21
C GLY A 426 17.21 6.18 -8.95
N LEU A 427 18.50 5.91 -8.61
CA LEU A 427 19.23 6.59 -7.54
C LEU A 427 20.31 7.53 -8.10
N SER A 428 21.20 7.02 -8.96
CA SER A 428 22.18 7.82 -9.73
C SER A 428 21.52 9.07 -10.35
N ASP A 429 20.37 8.87 -10.97
CA ASP A 429 19.75 9.86 -11.86
C ASP A 429 18.76 10.78 -11.12
N TYR A 430 18.50 10.51 -9.83
CA TYR A 430 17.62 11.30 -8.96
C TYR A 430 18.39 12.10 -7.89
N LEU A 431 19.64 11.72 -7.58
CA LEU A 431 20.46 12.34 -6.54
C LEU A 431 21.58 13.18 -7.20
N GLN A 432 21.19 14.35 -7.72
CA GLN A 432 21.92 15.11 -8.74
C GLN A 432 23.19 15.86 -8.28
N HIS A 433 23.68 15.67 -7.05
CA HIS A 433 24.92 16.31 -6.60
C HIS A 433 26.14 15.66 -7.26
N LEU A 434 26.57 16.28 -8.36
CA LEU A 434 27.59 15.78 -9.28
C LEU A 434 28.91 15.44 -8.57
N GLU A 435 29.28 16.22 -7.55
CA GLU A 435 30.51 16.04 -6.78
C GLU A 435 30.52 14.73 -5.97
N MET A 436 29.41 14.38 -5.30
CA MET A 436 29.31 13.16 -4.50
C MET A 436 29.33 11.90 -5.38
N SER A 437 28.62 11.96 -6.52
CA SER A 437 28.64 10.90 -7.54
C SER A 437 30.05 10.72 -8.15
N GLN A 438 30.72 11.83 -8.50
CA GLN A 438 32.12 11.81 -8.95
C GLN A 438 33.05 11.23 -7.88
N LEU A 439 32.85 11.56 -6.61
CA LEU A 439 33.68 11.07 -5.50
C LEU A 439 33.62 9.54 -5.40
N PHE A 440 32.46 8.88 -5.56
CA PHE A 440 32.37 7.40 -5.55
C PHE A 440 32.62 6.70 -6.90
N SER A 441 32.70 7.47 -8.00
CA SER A 441 32.91 6.97 -9.36
C SER A 441 34.13 6.05 -9.54
N GLN A 442 34.10 5.23 -10.59
CA GLN A 442 35.22 4.37 -10.97
C GLN A 442 36.47 5.20 -11.34
N ARG A 443 36.35 6.30 -12.08
CA ARG A 443 37.52 7.13 -12.44
C ARG A 443 38.19 7.69 -11.18
N SER A 444 37.41 8.26 -10.25
CA SER A 444 37.91 8.69 -8.93
C SER A 444 38.62 7.56 -8.16
N ARG A 445 38.02 6.36 -8.12
CA ARG A 445 38.56 5.17 -7.44
C ARG A 445 39.96 4.82 -7.94
N HIS A 446 40.11 4.61 -9.24
CA HIS A 446 41.36 4.09 -9.80
C HIS A 446 42.42 5.19 -9.97
N SER A 447 42.02 6.45 -10.17
CA SER A 447 42.95 7.59 -10.09
C SER A 447 43.50 7.79 -8.67
N GLN A 448 42.69 7.56 -7.63
CA GLN A 448 43.19 7.59 -6.24
C GLN A 448 44.11 6.39 -5.95
N TRP A 449 43.89 5.22 -6.56
CA TRP A 449 44.86 4.11 -6.48
C TRP A 449 46.22 4.49 -7.09
N ARG A 450 46.23 5.14 -8.26
CA ARG A 450 47.47 5.67 -8.87
C ARG A 450 48.18 6.69 -7.98
N LYS A 451 47.45 7.60 -7.34
CA LYS A 451 47.99 8.56 -6.35
C LYS A 451 48.60 7.84 -5.14
N LEU A 452 47.93 6.81 -4.61
CA LEU A 452 48.44 6.02 -3.49
C LEU A 452 49.68 5.19 -3.86
N TRP A 453 49.75 4.64 -5.07
CA TRP A 453 50.95 3.96 -5.56
C TRP A 453 52.13 4.93 -5.81
N LEU A 454 51.86 6.15 -6.25
CA LEU A 454 52.89 7.20 -6.36
C LEU A 454 53.42 7.59 -4.98
N LEU A 455 52.54 7.89 -4.03
CA LEU A 455 52.95 8.25 -2.66
C LEU A 455 53.77 7.15 -1.99
N LEU A 456 53.39 5.88 -2.19
CA LEU A 456 54.18 4.72 -1.77
C LEU A 456 55.59 4.77 -2.36
N ALA A 457 55.70 4.82 -3.69
CA ALA A 457 56.99 4.80 -4.37
C ALA A 457 57.87 6.01 -4.04
N GLU A 458 57.28 7.17 -3.71
CA GLU A 458 58.00 8.34 -3.22
C GLU A 458 58.56 8.12 -1.81
N CYS A 459 57.76 7.63 -0.85
CA CYS A 459 58.25 7.32 0.50
C CYS A 459 59.29 6.19 0.49
N GLU A 460 59.05 5.11 -0.26
CA GLU A 460 59.99 4.00 -0.44
C GLU A 460 61.34 4.49 -0.98
N LYS A 461 61.33 5.38 -1.98
CA LYS A 461 62.54 6.00 -2.53
C LYS A 461 63.25 6.90 -1.51
N GLU A 462 62.51 7.70 -0.75
CA GLU A 462 63.06 8.58 0.29
C GLU A 462 63.72 7.78 1.43
N LEU A 463 63.23 6.57 1.73
CA LEU A 463 63.81 5.64 2.71
C LEU A 463 64.96 4.76 2.16
N GLY A 464 65.37 4.98 0.92
CA GLY A 464 66.58 4.40 0.31
C GLY A 464 66.34 3.20 -0.61
N ILE A 465 65.14 2.97 -1.12
CA ILE A 465 64.87 1.89 -2.09
C ILE A 465 65.32 2.33 -3.50
N GLU A 466 66.55 1.95 -3.87
CA GLU A 466 67.24 2.43 -5.08
C GLU A 466 66.62 1.96 -6.41
N ILE A 467 65.88 0.84 -6.42
CA ILE A 467 65.22 0.30 -7.62
C ILE A 467 64.14 1.25 -8.18
N ILE A 468 63.63 2.18 -7.37
CA ILE A 468 62.66 3.19 -7.80
C ILE A 468 63.40 4.36 -8.45
N THR A 469 63.35 4.46 -9.78
CA THR A 469 64.00 5.55 -10.52
C THR A 469 63.18 6.85 -10.49
N PHE A 470 63.83 8.00 -10.70
CA PHE A 470 63.11 9.27 -10.87
C PHE A 470 62.24 9.28 -12.13
N GLU A 471 62.65 8.58 -13.18
CA GLU A 471 61.86 8.40 -14.41
C GLU A 471 60.55 7.64 -14.15
N ALA A 472 60.58 6.58 -13.33
CA ALA A 472 59.39 5.84 -12.94
C ALA A 472 58.37 6.73 -12.21
N LEU A 473 58.83 7.52 -11.23
CA LEU A 473 57.98 8.45 -10.48
C LEU A 473 57.37 9.54 -11.39
N GLU A 474 58.13 10.06 -12.34
CA GLU A 474 57.64 11.08 -13.28
C GLU A 474 56.61 10.52 -14.27
N GLN A 475 56.81 9.30 -14.80
CA GLN A 475 55.80 8.62 -15.61
C GLN A 475 54.52 8.34 -14.80
N MET A 476 54.64 7.96 -13.52
CA MET A 476 53.50 7.78 -12.62
C MET A 476 52.75 9.10 -12.37
N ARG A 477 53.47 10.22 -12.18
CA ARG A 477 52.90 11.57 -12.00
C ARG A 477 52.10 12.04 -13.22
N GLN A 478 52.61 11.79 -14.43
CA GLN A 478 51.94 12.17 -15.68
C GLN A 478 50.66 11.38 -15.96
N HIS A 479 50.52 10.18 -15.39
CA HIS A 479 49.38 9.28 -15.63
C HIS A 479 48.48 9.06 -14.41
N LEU A 480 48.46 9.97 -13.43
CA LEU A 480 47.65 9.83 -12.21
C LEU A 480 46.14 9.74 -12.45
N GLU A 481 45.61 10.34 -13.51
CA GLU A 481 44.20 10.19 -13.89
C GLU A 481 43.99 9.03 -14.86
N VAL A 482 42.99 8.20 -14.58
CA VAL A 482 42.69 6.99 -15.37
C VAL A 482 41.87 7.33 -16.61
N SER A 483 42.41 7.04 -17.79
CA SER A 483 41.76 7.28 -19.07
C SER A 483 40.73 6.18 -19.42
N ASP A 484 39.90 6.42 -20.44
CA ASP A 484 38.94 5.42 -20.91
C ASP A 484 39.62 4.25 -21.66
N ALA A 485 40.80 4.47 -22.24
CA ALA A 485 41.63 3.41 -22.80
C ALA A 485 42.19 2.50 -21.69
N ASP A 486 42.60 3.10 -20.56
CA ASP A 486 43.11 2.38 -19.39
C ASP A 486 42.05 1.45 -18.80
N PHE A 487 40.78 1.86 -18.84
CA PHE A 487 39.64 1.04 -18.41
C PHE A 487 39.44 -0.19 -19.29
N GLU A 488 39.56 -0.08 -20.62
CA GLU A 488 39.45 -1.25 -21.50
C GLU A 488 40.64 -2.21 -21.33
N VAL A 489 41.86 -1.69 -21.07
CA VAL A 489 43.02 -2.53 -20.70
C VAL A 489 42.78 -3.25 -19.37
N ALA A 490 42.34 -2.54 -18.34
CA ALA A 490 42.06 -3.12 -17.02
C ALA A 490 40.94 -4.18 -17.09
N LYS A 491 39.87 -3.94 -17.85
CA LYS A 491 38.75 -4.85 -18.08
C LYS A 491 39.17 -6.16 -18.76
N VAL A 492 40.08 -6.11 -19.74
CA VAL A 492 40.66 -7.30 -20.37
C VAL A 492 41.52 -8.07 -19.37
N GLU A 493 42.39 -7.38 -18.62
CA GLU A 493 43.29 -8.02 -17.67
C GLU A 493 42.60 -8.52 -16.40
N GLU A 494 41.49 -7.92 -15.95
CA GLU A 494 40.67 -8.44 -14.84
C GLU A 494 39.97 -9.74 -15.26
N LYS A 495 39.40 -9.79 -16.47
CA LYS A 495 38.81 -11.03 -17.02
C LYS A 495 39.84 -12.16 -17.14
N ARG A 496 41.12 -11.82 -17.31
CA ARG A 496 42.26 -12.75 -17.36
C ARG A 496 42.77 -13.16 -15.98
N ARG A 497 42.99 -12.20 -15.07
CA ARG A 497 43.64 -12.39 -13.76
C ARG A 497 42.69 -12.69 -12.61
N ARG A 498 41.40 -12.38 -12.78
CA ARG A 498 40.33 -12.50 -11.77
C ARG A 498 40.57 -11.66 -10.50
N HIS A 499 41.25 -10.52 -10.68
CA HIS A 499 41.52 -9.57 -9.61
C HIS A 499 41.57 -8.14 -10.17
N ASP A 500 40.70 -7.27 -9.67
CA ASP A 500 40.57 -5.85 -10.04
C ASP A 500 41.85 -5.04 -9.81
N VAL A 501 42.44 -5.11 -8.61
CA VAL A 501 43.66 -4.38 -8.24
C VAL A 501 44.83 -4.76 -9.16
N MET A 502 45.10 -6.05 -9.36
CA MET A 502 46.20 -6.50 -10.21
C MET A 502 46.00 -6.18 -11.70
N ALA A 503 44.75 -6.06 -12.15
CA ALA A 503 44.44 -5.57 -13.50
C ALA A 503 44.73 -4.07 -13.64
N HIS A 504 44.41 -3.27 -12.63
CA HIS A 504 44.75 -1.84 -12.61
C HIS A 504 46.25 -1.57 -12.40
N VAL A 505 46.98 -2.41 -11.66
CA VAL A 505 48.46 -2.39 -11.62
C VAL A 505 49.02 -2.60 -13.02
N HIS A 506 48.56 -3.63 -13.75
CA HIS A 506 49.01 -3.89 -15.12
C HIS A 506 48.62 -2.77 -16.10
N ALA A 507 47.40 -2.21 -15.99
CA ALA A 507 46.96 -1.09 -16.80
C ALA A 507 47.73 0.21 -16.49
N PHE A 508 48.25 0.39 -15.27
CA PHE A 508 49.11 1.51 -14.92
C PHE A 508 50.55 1.30 -15.43
N GLY A 509 51.12 0.09 -15.26
CA GLY A 509 52.42 -0.25 -15.84
C GLY A 509 52.46 -0.20 -17.37
N ALA A 510 51.32 -0.38 -18.04
CA ALA A 510 51.21 -0.23 -19.49
C ALA A 510 51.32 1.24 -19.97
N VAL A 511 50.97 2.23 -19.13
CA VAL A 511 51.13 3.67 -19.43
C VAL A 511 52.36 4.30 -18.77
N ALA A 512 52.90 3.67 -17.73
CA ALA A 512 54.18 4.04 -17.10
C ALA A 512 55.17 2.85 -17.12
N PRO A 513 55.79 2.52 -18.28
CA PRO A 513 56.63 1.33 -18.43
C PRO A 513 57.85 1.29 -17.49
N ALA A 514 58.47 2.42 -17.16
CA ALA A 514 59.59 2.48 -16.21
C ALA A 514 59.15 2.17 -14.78
N ALA A 515 57.87 2.38 -14.46
CA ALA A 515 57.28 2.08 -13.15
C ALA A 515 56.67 0.65 -13.06
N ALA A 516 56.51 -0.06 -14.18
CA ALA A 516 55.77 -1.32 -14.25
C ALA A 516 56.28 -2.42 -13.31
N GLY A 517 57.56 -2.38 -12.91
CA GLY A 517 58.17 -3.29 -11.94
C GLY A 517 58.13 -2.85 -10.47
N ILE A 518 57.76 -1.59 -10.19
CA ILE A 518 57.76 -1.00 -8.83
C ILE A 518 56.37 -0.49 -8.37
N ILE A 519 55.38 -0.43 -9.26
CA ILE A 519 53.98 -0.17 -8.86
C ILE A 519 53.52 -1.31 -7.92
N HIS A 520 53.04 -0.93 -6.74
CA HIS A 520 52.55 -1.86 -5.70
C HIS A 520 53.66 -2.74 -5.07
N TYR A 521 54.92 -2.28 -5.06
CA TYR A 521 56.00 -2.92 -4.32
C TYR A 521 55.66 -3.05 -2.82
N GLY A 522 56.16 -4.13 -2.17
CA GLY A 522 55.89 -4.50 -0.77
C GLY A 522 54.44 -4.75 -0.35
N SER A 523 53.46 -4.44 -1.20
CA SER A 523 52.09 -4.14 -0.78
C SER A 523 51.10 -5.30 -0.97
N ALA A 524 50.09 -5.35 -0.09
CA ALA A 524 48.95 -6.24 -0.27
C ALA A 524 47.81 -5.55 -1.04
N SER A 525 47.06 -6.29 -1.86
CA SER A 525 46.09 -5.71 -2.79
C SER A 525 44.91 -4.99 -2.14
N GLU A 526 44.54 -5.32 -0.90
CA GLU A 526 43.50 -4.61 -0.14
C GLU A 526 43.94 -3.21 0.34
N GLN A 527 45.24 -2.87 0.31
CA GLN A 527 45.73 -1.56 0.75
C GLN A 527 45.16 -0.40 -0.10
N PRO A 528 45.26 -0.37 -1.44
CA PRO A 528 44.64 0.69 -2.24
C PRO A 528 43.10 0.68 -2.21
N SER A 529 42.45 -0.49 -2.13
CA SER A 529 40.97 -0.56 -2.05
C SER A 529 40.44 -0.01 -0.73
N GLY A 530 41.01 -0.44 0.40
CA GLY A 530 40.66 0.01 1.74
C GLY A 530 40.90 1.50 1.94
N ARG A 531 42.12 1.98 1.63
CA ARG A 531 42.47 3.41 1.74
C ARG A 531 41.52 4.31 0.94
N LYS A 532 41.08 3.92 -0.27
CA LYS A 532 40.16 4.75 -1.06
C LYS A 532 38.79 4.89 -0.40
N ILE A 533 38.26 3.84 0.23
CA ILE A 533 36.97 3.89 0.94
C ILE A 533 37.08 4.83 2.15
N LEU A 534 38.14 4.69 2.94
CA LEU A 534 38.39 5.52 4.12
C LEU A 534 38.63 6.99 3.73
N TYR A 535 39.51 7.27 2.78
CA TYR A 535 39.76 8.61 2.24
C TYR A 535 38.50 9.28 1.66
N SER A 536 37.67 8.53 0.91
CA SER A 536 36.40 9.05 0.36
C SER A 536 35.45 9.47 1.49
N THR A 537 35.36 8.64 2.52
CA THR A 537 34.50 8.82 3.69
C THR A 537 34.93 10.03 4.54
N LEU A 538 36.22 10.10 4.89
CA LEU A 538 36.76 11.14 5.75
C LEU A 538 36.80 12.50 5.04
N LYS A 539 37.06 12.54 3.73
CA LYS A 539 36.94 13.77 2.92
C LYS A 539 35.50 14.33 2.88
N VAL A 540 34.48 13.49 2.97
CA VAL A 540 33.07 13.92 3.04
C VAL A 540 32.70 14.40 4.45
N LEU A 541 33.25 13.78 5.49
CA LEU A 541 32.92 14.10 6.88
C LEU A 541 33.79 15.20 7.52
N ASN A 542 34.92 15.57 6.90
CA ASN A 542 36.00 16.37 7.52
C ASN A 542 36.47 15.82 8.89
N MET A 543 36.27 14.52 9.13
CA MET A 543 36.82 13.82 10.28
C MET A 543 38.28 13.51 9.99
N PHE A 544 39.19 14.13 10.74
CA PHE A 544 40.64 14.00 10.53
C PHE A 544 41.25 12.72 11.12
N GLU A 545 40.48 11.89 11.83
CA GLU A 545 40.98 10.69 12.50
C GLU A 545 40.65 9.41 11.70
N MET A 546 41.45 8.36 11.94
CA MET A 546 41.44 7.01 11.31
C MET A 546 42.15 6.88 9.96
N ASP A 547 43.38 6.34 9.90
CA ASP A 547 43.94 5.87 8.61
C ASP A 547 44.97 4.72 8.71
N TYR A 548 45.17 3.98 7.60
CA TYR A 548 45.77 2.64 7.56
C TYR A 548 46.88 2.52 6.50
N TYR A 549 48.14 2.34 6.93
CA TYR A 549 49.33 2.40 6.07
C TYR A 549 50.27 1.19 6.20
N CYS A 550 50.75 0.72 5.05
CA CYS A 550 51.74 -0.34 4.78
C CYS A 550 51.85 -1.58 5.70
N GLU A 551 50.73 -2.04 6.27
CA GLU A 551 50.65 -3.17 7.23
C GLU A 551 50.94 -4.58 6.66
N GLY A 552 51.44 -4.68 5.41
CA GLY A 552 51.60 -5.94 4.70
C GLY A 552 50.28 -6.64 4.40
N THR A 553 50.25 -7.98 4.52
CA THR A 553 49.10 -8.86 4.23
C THR A 553 48.29 -9.27 5.47
N THR A 554 48.80 -9.09 6.68
CA THR A 554 48.18 -9.61 7.92
C THR A 554 48.30 -8.68 9.13
N GLY A 555 48.69 -7.41 8.94
CA GLY A 555 48.92 -6.47 10.06
C GLY A 555 50.36 -6.45 10.57
N THR A 556 51.25 -7.24 9.95
CA THR A 556 52.60 -7.55 10.48
C THR A 556 53.74 -6.87 9.73
N GLN A 557 53.45 -6.10 8.67
CA GLN A 557 54.44 -5.36 7.87
C GLN A 557 55.59 -6.21 7.26
N ALA A 558 55.51 -7.54 7.32
CA ALA A 558 56.64 -8.45 7.07
C ALA A 558 57.31 -8.28 5.69
N SER A 559 56.53 -7.96 4.65
CA SER A 559 57.03 -7.68 3.31
C SER A 559 57.85 -6.38 3.23
N PHE A 560 57.46 -5.33 3.96
CA PHE A 560 58.23 -4.09 4.05
C PHE A 560 59.47 -4.27 4.92
N LEU A 561 59.37 -5.07 6.00
CA LEU A 561 60.52 -5.43 6.82
C LEU A 561 61.58 -6.22 6.03
N GLU A 562 61.18 -7.13 5.15
CA GLU A 562 62.07 -7.83 4.21
C GLU A 562 62.73 -6.85 3.22
N ILE A 563 61.93 -5.96 2.62
CA ILE A 563 62.41 -4.92 1.68
C ILE A 563 63.40 -3.95 2.32
N PHE A 564 63.20 -3.57 3.60
CA PHE A 564 64.12 -2.75 4.38
C PHE A 564 65.25 -3.54 5.05
N GLY A 565 65.43 -4.83 4.71
CA GLY A 565 66.55 -5.65 5.17
C GLY A 565 66.54 -5.98 6.68
N GLY A 566 65.37 -5.95 7.30
CA GLY A 566 65.18 -6.13 8.75
C GLY A 566 65.11 -4.84 9.57
N ASP A 567 65.21 -3.66 8.93
CA ASP A 567 65.12 -2.37 9.62
C ASP A 567 63.66 -1.95 9.87
N GLY A 568 63.12 -2.33 11.02
CA GLY A 568 61.76 -1.96 11.44
C GLY A 568 61.55 -0.44 11.58
N SER A 569 62.60 0.34 11.86
CA SER A 569 62.46 1.80 12.01
C SER A 569 62.09 2.50 10.70
N LYS A 570 62.37 1.86 9.55
CA LYS A 570 61.91 2.31 8.23
C LYS A 570 60.46 1.94 7.94
N CYS A 571 59.92 0.87 8.54
CA CYS A 571 58.49 0.59 8.45
C CYS A 571 57.67 1.67 9.18
N ASP A 572 58.13 2.08 10.37
CA ASP A 572 57.52 3.18 11.13
C ASP A 572 57.57 4.50 10.33
N GLN A 573 58.76 4.87 9.84
CA GLN A 573 58.95 6.08 9.02
C GLN A 573 58.19 6.05 7.69
N LEU A 574 58.00 4.87 7.06
CA LEU A 574 57.18 4.71 5.87
C LEU A 574 55.72 5.10 6.14
N ASN A 575 55.19 4.65 7.29
CA ASN A 575 53.84 4.99 7.71
C ASN A 575 53.72 6.46 8.10
N GLU A 576 54.67 7.03 8.86
CA GLU A 576 54.69 8.47 9.18
C GLU A 576 54.72 9.34 7.92
N LEU A 577 55.64 9.07 6.97
CA LEU A 577 55.74 9.81 5.71
C LEU A 577 54.49 9.66 4.84
N LEU A 578 53.87 8.48 4.81
CA LEU A 578 52.63 8.27 4.07
C LEU A 578 51.43 9.01 4.69
N CYS A 579 51.24 8.92 6.01
CA CYS A 579 50.25 9.71 6.74
C CYS A 579 50.47 11.21 6.47
N GLN A 580 51.71 11.71 6.57
CA GLN A 580 52.06 13.11 6.29
C GLN A 580 51.74 13.54 4.85
N LYS A 581 52.21 12.80 3.83
CA LYS A 581 52.00 13.17 2.41
C LYS A 581 50.54 13.03 1.96
N ALA A 582 49.78 12.11 2.57
CA ALA A 582 48.35 11.92 2.27
C ALA A 582 47.43 12.93 3.00
N GLY A 583 47.93 13.59 4.05
CA GLY A 583 47.22 14.64 4.79
C GLY A 583 46.53 14.18 6.08
N PHE A 584 46.99 13.09 6.69
CA PHE A 584 46.43 12.50 7.91
C PHE A 584 47.33 12.73 9.13
N PRO A 585 46.77 12.88 10.34
CA PRO A 585 47.53 13.21 11.55
C PRO A 585 48.31 12.02 12.14
N GLY A 586 47.98 10.80 11.73
CA GLY A 586 48.56 9.57 12.27
C GLY A 586 47.86 8.33 11.72
N CYS A 587 48.46 7.18 11.98
CA CYS A 587 48.06 5.88 11.46
C CYS A 587 47.66 4.94 12.62
N TYR A 588 47.01 3.80 12.38
CA TYR A 588 46.62 2.87 13.46
C TYR A 588 47.83 2.25 14.21
N ASP A 589 47.74 2.14 15.54
CA ASP A 589 48.75 1.44 16.36
C ASP A 589 48.77 -0.08 16.12
N VAL A 590 47.60 -0.66 15.82
CA VAL A 590 47.40 -2.10 15.57
C VAL A 590 46.30 -2.29 14.54
N SER A 591 46.55 -3.12 13.55
CA SER A 591 45.62 -3.42 12.45
C SER A 591 45.81 -4.86 11.94
N THR A 592 45.09 -5.25 10.89
CA THR A 592 45.18 -6.59 10.28
C THR A 592 45.50 -6.48 8.78
N GLN A 593 44.92 -7.30 7.89
CA GLN A 593 44.92 -7.01 6.45
C GLN A 593 44.07 -5.75 6.11
N THR A 594 43.34 -5.20 7.09
CA THR A 594 42.41 -4.09 6.91
C THR A 594 42.34 -3.17 8.13
N TYR A 595 41.89 -1.93 7.92
CA TYR A 595 41.28 -1.15 9.00
C TYR A 595 40.01 -1.85 9.50
N SER A 596 39.78 -1.82 10.82
CA SER A 596 38.63 -2.50 11.44
C SER A 596 37.29 -1.99 10.90
N ARG A 597 36.40 -2.89 10.46
CA ARG A 597 35.07 -2.55 9.93
C ARG A 597 34.13 -1.91 10.97
N LYS A 598 34.56 -1.82 12.23
CA LYS A 598 33.93 -1.00 13.28
C LYS A 598 33.92 0.48 12.94
N VAL A 599 34.90 0.94 12.14
CA VAL A 599 34.97 2.30 11.60
C VAL A 599 33.76 2.59 10.73
N ASP A 600 33.48 1.73 9.75
CA ASP A 600 32.32 1.84 8.85
C ASP A 600 31.00 1.89 9.65
N LEU A 601 30.89 1.07 10.71
CA LEU A 601 29.73 1.08 11.63
C LEU A 601 29.61 2.39 12.45
N ILE A 602 30.71 2.95 12.94
CA ILE A 602 30.69 4.24 13.68
C ILE A 602 30.19 5.36 12.76
N ILE A 603 30.74 5.43 11.55
CA ILE A 603 30.34 6.38 10.51
C ILE A 603 28.85 6.21 10.14
N ALA A 604 28.40 4.98 9.92
CA ALA A 604 27.01 4.71 9.56
C ALA A 604 26.03 5.13 10.66
N ASN A 605 26.37 4.93 11.93
CA ASN A 605 25.54 5.40 13.06
C ASN A 605 25.52 6.94 13.16
N ALA A 606 26.64 7.62 12.91
CA ALA A 606 26.68 9.09 12.89
C ALA A 606 25.79 9.68 11.78
N ILE A 607 25.89 9.14 10.56
CA ILE A 607 25.09 9.56 9.40
C ILE A 607 23.61 9.19 9.58
N CYS A 608 23.30 8.05 10.20
CA CYS A 608 21.95 7.64 10.56
C CYS A 608 21.24 8.65 11.50
N GLY A 609 21.98 9.31 12.40
CA GLY A 609 21.44 10.37 13.27
C GLY A 609 20.92 11.61 12.50
N LEU A 610 21.56 11.95 11.37
CA LEU A 610 21.06 12.98 10.45
C LEU A 610 19.73 12.55 9.81
N ALA A 611 19.63 11.29 9.36
CA ALA A 611 18.42 10.74 8.75
C ALA A 611 17.21 10.78 9.70
N ALA A 612 17.39 10.39 10.97
CA ALA A 612 16.35 10.49 12.00
C ALA A 612 15.87 11.94 12.19
N THR A 613 16.82 12.88 12.19
CA THR A 613 16.55 14.32 12.33
C THR A 613 15.77 14.87 11.13
N ALA A 614 16.21 14.53 9.91
CA ALA A 614 15.55 14.93 8.67
C ALA A 614 14.12 14.37 8.55
N GLN A 615 13.91 13.09 8.91
CA GLN A 615 12.59 12.47 8.95
C GLN A 615 11.65 13.17 9.96
N LYS A 616 12.18 13.61 11.11
CA LYS A 616 11.40 14.36 12.11
C LYS A 616 10.98 15.74 11.60
N ILE A 617 11.94 16.53 11.07
CA ILE A 617 11.69 17.87 10.53
C ILE A 617 10.66 17.82 9.38
N THR A 618 10.88 16.95 8.40
CA THR A 618 9.97 16.82 7.24
C THR A 618 8.64 16.17 7.62
N GLY A 619 8.59 15.35 8.67
CA GLY A 619 7.34 14.88 9.28
C GLY A 619 6.49 16.03 9.82
N ASP A 620 7.08 16.92 10.62
CA ASP A 620 6.40 18.09 11.17
C ASP A 620 5.88 19.02 10.06
N ILE A 621 6.72 19.36 9.07
CA ILE A 621 6.33 20.26 7.96
C ILE A 621 5.15 19.68 7.18
N ARG A 622 5.09 18.35 6.97
CA ARG A 622 3.94 17.69 6.32
C ARG A 622 2.65 17.80 7.15
N HIS A 623 2.74 17.78 8.49
CA HIS A 623 1.59 18.07 9.35
C HIS A 623 1.16 19.54 9.24
N LEU A 624 2.09 20.49 9.31
CA LEU A 624 1.80 21.93 9.16
C LEU A 624 1.24 22.29 7.76
N ALA A 625 1.63 21.56 6.72
CA ALA A 625 1.08 21.66 5.36
C ALA A 625 -0.34 21.09 5.27
N SER A 626 -0.63 19.96 5.93
CA SER A 626 -2.01 19.46 6.06
C SER A 626 -2.95 20.45 6.75
N TRP A 627 -2.37 21.38 7.53
CA TRP A 627 -3.02 22.42 8.29
C TRP A 627 -3.05 23.80 7.61
N LYS A 628 -2.32 23.97 6.48
CA LYS A 628 -2.15 25.24 5.76
C LYS A 628 -1.51 26.36 6.60
N GLU A 629 -0.67 25.99 7.55
CA GLU A 629 0.07 26.94 8.41
C GLU A 629 1.49 27.17 7.87
N VAL A 630 2.09 26.14 7.28
CA VAL A 630 3.40 26.18 6.61
C VAL A 630 3.34 25.33 5.34
N GLU A 631 3.93 25.80 4.23
CA GLU A 631 4.13 25.03 2.99
C GLU A 631 5.61 24.97 2.61
N GLU A 632 6.01 23.91 1.89
CA GLU A 632 7.33 23.86 1.22
C GLU A 632 7.36 24.83 0.01
N PRO A 633 8.54 25.28 -0.44
CA PRO A 633 8.64 26.19 -1.58
C PRO A 633 7.95 25.65 -2.84
N PHE A 634 7.31 26.53 -3.60
CA PHE A 634 6.53 26.15 -4.78
C PHE A 634 7.02 26.96 -6.00
N SER A 635 7.58 26.30 -7.02
CA SER A 635 8.00 27.00 -8.24
C SER A 635 6.81 27.37 -9.12
N GLN A 636 6.94 28.38 -9.97
CA GLN A 636 5.81 28.98 -10.70
C GLN A 636 5.11 27.99 -11.64
N ASP A 637 5.89 27.07 -12.25
CA ASP A 637 5.40 26.03 -13.16
C ASP A 637 5.06 24.70 -12.46
N GLN A 638 5.15 24.62 -11.12
CA GLN A 638 5.00 23.35 -10.38
C GLN A 638 3.55 22.83 -10.41
N ILE A 639 3.33 21.67 -11.04
CA ILE A 639 2.00 21.04 -11.08
C ILE A 639 1.77 20.22 -9.81
N GLY A 640 1.24 20.85 -8.76
CA GLY A 640 0.94 20.20 -7.48
C GLY A 640 -0.05 19.03 -7.58
N SER A 641 -0.96 19.03 -8.57
CA SER A 641 -1.85 17.90 -8.87
C SER A 641 -2.35 17.96 -10.32
N SER A 642 -2.40 16.80 -10.99
CA SER A 642 -2.93 16.66 -12.35
C SER A 642 -4.45 16.86 -12.48
N ALA A 643 -5.18 17.06 -11.38
CA ALA A 643 -6.64 17.22 -11.38
C ALA A 643 -7.19 18.32 -10.45
N MET A 644 -6.44 18.74 -9.43
CA MET A 644 -6.90 19.74 -8.45
C MET A 644 -5.95 20.94 -8.37
N ALA A 645 -6.24 21.99 -9.13
CA ALA A 645 -5.37 23.16 -9.27
C ALA A 645 -5.01 23.88 -7.94
N TYR A 646 -5.88 23.80 -6.92
CA TYR A 646 -5.59 24.38 -5.60
C TYR A 646 -4.70 23.48 -4.71
N LYS A 647 -4.46 22.21 -5.09
CA LYS A 647 -3.82 21.24 -4.21
C LYS A 647 -2.31 21.25 -4.37
N ARG A 648 -1.63 21.98 -3.49
CA ARG A 648 -0.21 21.79 -3.19
C ARG A 648 -0.03 20.52 -2.35
N ASN A 649 1.06 19.80 -2.58
CA ASN A 649 1.48 18.65 -1.77
C ASN A 649 2.93 18.91 -1.31
N PRO A 650 3.31 18.51 -0.08
CA PRO A 650 4.68 18.65 0.41
C PRO A 650 5.59 17.54 -0.17
N MET A 651 5.84 17.61 -1.47
CA MET A 651 6.48 16.57 -2.28
C MET A 651 7.98 16.45 -2.01
N ARG A 652 8.69 17.56 -1.77
CA ARG A 652 10.10 17.53 -1.39
C ARG A 652 10.27 17.02 0.03
N CYS A 653 9.40 17.44 0.97
CA CYS A 653 9.37 16.83 2.30
C CYS A 653 9.09 15.32 2.23
N GLU A 654 8.21 14.85 1.34
CA GLU A 654 7.94 13.42 1.15
C GLU A 654 9.11 12.67 0.51
N ARG A 655 9.83 13.29 -0.45
CA ARG A 655 11.08 12.76 -1.02
C ARG A 655 12.13 12.55 0.08
N VAL A 656 12.44 13.59 0.86
CA VAL A 656 13.41 13.54 1.96
C VAL A 656 13.00 12.56 3.07
N TYR A 657 11.73 12.53 3.46
CA TYR A 657 11.21 11.57 4.45
C TYR A 657 11.35 10.11 3.97
N GLY A 658 11.20 9.88 2.65
CA GLY A 658 11.43 8.59 2.01
C GLY A 658 12.89 8.16 2.06
N LEU A 659 13.80 9.01 1.56
CA LEU A 659 15.24 8.75 1.53
C LEU A 659 15.82 8.56 2.94
N SER A 660 15.33 9.34 3.92
CA SER A 660 15.74 9.21 5.32
C SER A 660 15.41 7.83 5.90
N ARG A 661 14.27 7.23 5.52
CA ARG A 661 13.90 5.88 5.96
C ARG A 661 14.84 4.80 5.40
N GLU A 662 15.30 4.96 4.16
CA GLU A 662 16.28 4.04 3.57
C GLU A 662 17.64 4.16 4.29
N LEU A 663 18.11 5.40 4.52
CA LEU A 663 19.37 5.66 5.21
C LEU A 663 19.39 5.11 6.66
N LEU A 664 18.25 5.19 7.37
CA LEU A 664 18.06 4.58 8.69
C LEU A 664 18.23 3.05 8.72
N SER A 665 18.14 2.36 7.58
CA SER A 665 18.29 0.89 7.51
C SER A 665 19.75 0.43 7.43
N LYS A 666 20.63 1.25 6.82
CA LYS A 666 22.01 0.86 6.45
C LYS A 666 22.89 0.41 7.64
N PRO A 667 22.82 0.99 8.87
CA PRO A 667 23.67 0.57 9.99
C PRO A 667 23.59 -0.91 10.37
N ALA A 668 22.46 -1.59 10.10
CA ALA A 668 22.33 -3.02 10.34
C ALA A 668 23.31 -3.86 9.49
N ASN A 669 23.50 -3.49 8.23
CA ASN A 669 24.43 -4.17 7.32
C ASN A 669 25.88 -3.99 7.79
N PHE A 670 26.25 -2.79 8.25
CA PHE A 670 27.57 -2.52 8.82
C PHE A 670 27.82 -3.26 10.14
N ALA A 671 26.79 -3.46 10.97
CA ALA A 671 26.90 -4.22 12.21
C ALA A 671 27.17 -5.72 11.92
N ASN A 672 26.44 -6.30 10.98
CA ASN A 672 26.64 -7.69 10.54
C ASN A 672 28.01 -7.87 9.84
N THR A 673 28.40 -6.91 9.01
CA THR A 673 29.72 -6.91 8.34
C THR A 673 30.87 -6.85 9.34
N LEU A 674 30.67 -6.24 10.52
CA LEU A 674 31.64 -6.26 11.61
C LEU A 674 31.63 -7.60 12.37
N SER A 675 30.47 -8.17 12.69
CA SER A 675 30.40 -9.42 13.45
C SER A 675 31.00 -10.60 12.71
N ASP A 676 30.93 -10.58 11.38
CA ASP A 676 31.24 -11.73 10.53
C ASP A 676 32.66 -11.67 9.94
N GLN A 677 33.46 -10.63 10.23
CA GLN A 677 34.90 -10.64 9.93
C GLN A 677 35.64 -11.66 10.80
N TRP A 678 36.18 -12.71 10.18
CA TRP A 678 36.97 -13.71 10.90
C TRP A 678 38.47 -13.40 10.86
N MET A 679 39.11 -13.44 12.04
CA MET A 679 40.55 -13.22 12.24
C MET A 679 41.06 -11.95 11.53
N GLU A 680 42.09 -12.04 10.69
CA GLU A 680 42.70 -10.88 10.05
C GLU A 680 41.80 -10.27 8.96
N ARG A 681 41.01 -11.09 8.25
CA ARG A 681 40.07 -10.65 7.19
C ARG A 681 39.20 -11.80 6.66
N THR A 682 37.94 -11.49 6.33
CA THR A 682 37.15 -12.24 5.33
C THR A 682 36.63 -11.31 4.24
N LEU A 683 36.44 -11.83 3.01
CA LEU A 683 36.26 -11.02 1.78
C LEU A 683 34.79 -10.70 1.42
N ASP A 684 33.83 -11.29 2.15
CA ASP A 684 32.39 -11.03 2.05
C ASP A 684 32.04 -9.53 2.10
N ASP A 685 32.69 -8.80 3.02
CA ASP A 685 32.58 -7.35 3.23
C ASP A 685 32.71 -6.53 1.93
N SER A 686 33.51 -7.00 0.98
CA SER A 686 33.90 -6.26 -0.23
C SER A 686 32.71 -6.11 -1.16
N SER A 687 31.77 -7.05 -1.13
CA SER A 687 30.55 -6.99 -1.93
C SER A 687 29.56 -5.96 -1.38
N ILE A 688 29.28 -6.02 -0.06
CA ILE A 688 28.29 -5.19 0.62
C ILE A 688 28.78 -3.74 0.81
N ARG A 689 30.05 -3.53 1.19
CA ARG A 689 30.65 -2.18 1.33
C ARG A 689 30.78 -1.42 0.02
N ARG A 690 30.87 -2.12 -1.13
CA ARG A 690 30.81 -1.51 -2.49
C ARG A 690 29.41 -1.01 -2.86
N ILE A 691 28.37 -1.38 -2.10
CA ILE A 691 26.98 -0.92 -2.26
C ILE A 691 26.66 0.11 -1.16
N ASP A 692 26.69 -0.31 0.10
CA ASP A 692 26.14 0.47 1.21
C ASP A 692 26.94 1.74 1.52
N ILE A 693 28.26 1.78 1.34
CA ILE A 693 29.05 3.00 1.64
C ILE A 693 28.73 4.12 0.63
N PRO A 694 28.83 3.91 -0.70
CA PRO A 694 28.39 4.93 -1.67
C PRO A 694 26.92 5.31 -1.49
N GLU A 695 26.03 4.34 -1.25
CA GLU A 695 24.60 4.59 -1.13
C GLU A 695 24.27 5.41 0.13
N MET A 696 24.85 5.09 1.28
CA MET A 696 24.73 5.83 2.53
C MET A 696 25.11 7.31 2.36
N PHE A 697 26.22 7.60 1.69
CA PHE A 697 26.67 8.97 1.45
C PHE A 697 25.79 9.71 0.43
N LEU A 698 25.42 9.08 -0.69
CA LEU A 698 24.51 9.67 -1.68
C LEU A 698 23.13 9.97 -1.08
N LEU A 699 22.60 9.08 -0.23
CA LEU A 699 21.35 9.32 0.50
C LEU A 699 21.46 10.51 1.46
N ALA A 700 22.55 10.60 2.24
CA ALA A 700 22.77 11.70 3.19
C ALA A 700 22.90 13.06 2.49
N ASP A 701 23.66 13.11 1.40
CA ASP A 701 23.87 14.24 0.52
C ASP A 701 22.54 14.75 -0.09
N ALA A 702 21.73 13.84 -0.65
CA ALA A 702 20.40 14.15 -1.17
C ALA A 702 19.39 14.59 -0.09
N ILE A 703 19.52 14.07 1.14
CA ILE A 703 18.72 14.52 2.29
C ILE A 703 19.11 15.95 2.68
N LEU A 704 20.40 16.30 2.64
CA LEU A 704 20.89 17.65 2.96
C LEU A 704 20.46 18.68 1.90
N GLY A 705 20.70 18.42 0.61
CA GLY A 705 20.24 19.30 -0.46
C GLY A 705 18.70 19.41 -0.53
N GLY A 706 18.01 18.31 -0.20
CA GLY A 706 16.56 18.30 0.00
C GLY A 706 16.09 19.21 1.14
N LEU A 707 16.75 19.13 2.30
CA LEU A 707 16.45 19.99 3.45
C LEU A 707 16.76 21.46 3.16
N ASP A 708 17.93 21.77 2.60
CA ASP A 708 18.36 23.14 2.28
C ASP A 708 17.35 23.86 1.38
N ASN A 709 16.91 23.20 0.31
CA ASN A 709 15.87 23.72 -0.57
C ASN A 709 14.56 24.01 0.19
N ILE A 710 14.11 23.07 1.04
CA ILE A 710 12.88 23.20 1.83
C ILE A 710 12.98 24.34 2.84
N THR A 711 14.10 24.48 3.56
CA THR A 711 14.28 25.50 4.61
C THR A 711 14.52 26.89 4.04
N SER A 712 15.24 27.00 2.91
CA SER A 712 15.53 28.29 2.26
C SER A 712 14.28 28.96 1.68
N GLY A 713 13.28 28.18 1.26
CA GLY A 713 12.04 28.67 0.65
C GLY A 713 10.76 28.38 1.44
N LEU A 714 10.85 28.17 2.75
CA LEU A 714 9.71 27.79 3.60
C LEU A 714 8.66 28.91 3.69
N VAL A 715 7.41 28.62 3.34
CA VAL A 715 6.31 29.61 3.32
C VAL A 715 5.46 29.45 4.57
N VAL A 716 5.25 30.53 5.33
CA VAL A 716 4.42 30.55 6.55
C VAL A 716 3.16 31.40 6.33
N TYR A 717 2.03 30.99 6.92
CA TYR A 717 0.73 31.68 6.79
C TYR A 717 0.21 32.18 8.16
N PRO A 718 0.66 33.37 8.64
CA PRO A 718 0.30 33.90 9.95
C PRO A 718 -1.20 33.98 10.23
N GLU A 719 -2.00 34.41 9.24
CA GLU A 719 -3.46 34.53 9.39
C GLU A 719 -4.15 33.18 9.65
N ARG A 720 -3.64 32.07 9.06
CA ARG A 720 -4.22 30.75 9.32
C ARG A 720 -3.81 30.19 10.68
N ILE A 721 -2.57 30.47 11.10
CA ILE A 721 -2.08 30.16 12.46
C ILE A 721 -2.94 30.93 13.47
N ALA A 722 -3.11 32.24 13.30
CA ALA A 722 -3.94 33.08 14.17
C ALA A 722 -5.41 32.61 14.23
N SER A 723 -6.00 32.26 13.08
CA SER A 723 -7.35 31.68 13.01
C SER A 723 -7.45 30.40 13.84
N ARG A 724 -6.52 29.44 13.71
CA ARG A 724 -6.56 28.22 14.53
C ARG A 724 -6.32 28.50 16.01
N VAL A 725 -5.35 29.35 16.32
CA VAL A 725 -5.07 29.68 17.72
C VAL A 725 -6.34 30.23 18.37
N GLN A 726 -7.11 31.09 17.70
CA GLN A 726 -8.39 31.58 18.21
C GLN A 726 -9.53 30.53 18.20
N GLU A 727 -9.47 29.47 17.37
CA GLU A 727 -10.41 28.33 17.43
C GLU A 727 -10.24 27.54 18.76
N GLU A 728 -9.02 27.38 19.26
CA GLU A 728 -8.69 26.54 20.44
C GLU A 728 -8.37 27.32 21.73
N LEU A 729 -7.86 28.56 21.64
CA LEU A 729 -7.43 29.38 22.78
C LEU A 729 -8.50 29.54 23.88
N PRO A 730 -9.81 29.69 23.58
CA PRO A 730 -10.84 29.74 24.63
C PRO A 730 -10.83 28.53 25.58
N PHE A 731 -10.43 27.34 25.12
CA PHE A 731 -10.27 26.17 25.99
C PHE A 731 -8.97 26.22 26.81
N MET A 732 -7.89 26.75 26.24
CA MET A 732 -6.58 26.84 26.89
C MET A 732 -6.56 27.88 28.02
N ILE A 733 -7.31 28.99 27.91
CA ILE A 733 -7.34 30.04 28.95
C ILE A 733 -8.17 29.68 30.20
N THR A 734 -8.73 28.47 30.28
CA THR A 734 -9.64 28.05 31.37
C THR A 734 -9.02 28.12 32.76
N GLU A 735 -7.73 27.83 32.91
CA GLU A 735 -7.02 28.04 34.18
C GLU A 735 -6.87 29.52 34.52
N SER A 736 -6.56 30.38 33.54
CA SER A 736 -6.46 31.83 33.73
C SER A 736 -7.81 32.44 34.13
N LEU A 737 -8.91 31.97 33.53
CA LEU A 737 -10.28 32.37 33.89
C LEU A 737 -10.60 31.99 35.34
N MET A 738 -10.31 30.75 35.75
CA MET A 738 -10.45 30.29 37.14
C MET A 738 -9.64 31.17 38.11
N MET A 739 -8.36 31.43 37.81
CA MET A 739 -7.51 32.29 38.66
C MET A 739 -8.07 33.71 38.79
N ARG A 740 -8.59 34.29 37.70
CA ARG A 740 -9.19 35.63 37.71
C ARG A 740 -10.47 35.69 38.53
N LEU A 741 -11.32 34.66 38.47
CA LEU A 741 -12.52 34.53 39.31
C LEU A 741 -12.17 34.42 40.80
N CYS A 742 -11.15 33.62 41.15
CA CYS A 742 -10.64 33.55 42.53
C CYS A 742 -10.09 34.89 43.02
N ALA A 743 -9.42 35.66 42.16
CA ALA A 743 -8.95 37.01 42.50
C ALA A 743 -10.10 38.02 42.75
N GLN A 744 -11.30 37.77 42.21
CA GLN A 744 -12.53 38.49 42.52
C GLN A 744 -13.29 37.92 43.75
N GLY A 745 -12.68 36.99 44.49
CA GLY A 745 -13.23 36.43 45.74
C GLY A 745 -14.14 35.21 45.57
N LEU A 746 -14.27 34.65 44.36
CA LEU A 746 -15.09 33.45 44.12
C LEU A 746 -14.37 32.16 44.53
N SER A 747 -15.14 31.16 44.96
CA SER A 747 -14.67 29.80 45.23
C SER A 747 -13.99 29.19 44.00
N ARG A 748 -12.77 28.67 44.17
CA ARG A 748 -12.04 27.94 43.12
C ARG A 748 -12.81 26.71 42.64
N GLN A 749 -13.48 26.01 43.56
CA GLN A 749 -14.20 24.78 43.27
C GLN A 749 -15.41 25.05 42.36
N ASP A 750 -16.16 26.09 42.70
CA ASP A 750 -17.39 26.49 42.01
C ASP A 750 -17.03 27.07 40.63
N ALA A 751 -15.99 27.92 40.57
CA ALA A 751 -15.48 28.46 39.32
C ALA A 751 -14.95 27.37 38.37
N HIS A 752 -14.26 26.36 38.90
CA HIS A 752 -13.83 25.21 38.10
C HIS A 752 -15.01 24.41 37.54
N GLU A 753 -16.04 24.13 38.36
CA GLU A 753 -17.20 23.35 37.91
C GLU A 753 -18.03 24.10 36.86
N GLU A 754 -18.31 25.39 37.06
CA GLU A 754 -19.00 26.23 36.07
C GLU A 754 -18.24 26.28 34.74
N ILE A 755 -16.91 26.51 34.77
CA ILE A 755 -16.05 26.48 33.58
C ILE A 755 -16.14 25.10 32.91
N ARG A 756 -16.02 24.01 33.69
CA ARG A 756 -16.07 22.64 33.16
C ARG A 756 -17.38 22.35 32.46
N VAL A 757 -18.52 22.77 33.03
CA VAL A 757 -19.85 22.58 32.44
C VAL A 757 -19.96 23.31 31.09
N ILE A 758 -19.61 24.59 31.01
CA ILE A 758 -19.71 25.34 29.73
C ILE A 758 -18.65 24.90 28.71
N SER A 759 -17.46 24.50 29.13
CA SER A 759 -16.43 23.92 28.24
C SER A 759 -16.84 22.56 27.69
N HIS A 760 -17.53 21.72 28.47
CA HIS A 760 -18.13 20.48 27.98
C HIS A 760 -19.26 20.75 26.95
N GLN A 761 -20.06 21.80 27.16
CA GLN A 761 -21.10 22.19 26.19
C GLN A 761 -20.47 22.69 24.87
N ALA A 762 -19.52 23.63 24.93
CA ALA A 762 -18.82 24.13 23.75
C ALA A 762 -18.04 23.02 23.02
N GLY A 763 -17.35 22.15 23.76
CA GLY A 763 -16.66 20.98 23.21
C GLY A 763 -17.61 19.99 22.52
N ARG A 764 -18.86 19.87 22.98
CA ARG A 764 -19.93 19.11 22.29
C ARG A 764 -20.42 19.82 21.04
N VAL A 765 -20.57 21.15 21.04
CA VAL A 765 -20.95 21.93 19.85
C VAL A 765 -19.90 21.77 18.74
N VAL A 766 -18.60 21.85 19.07
CA VAL A 766 -17.50 21.61 18.12
C VAL A 766 -17.52 20.16 17.62
N LYS A 767 -17.53 19.17 18.53
CA LYS A 767 -17.29 17.75 18.17
C LYS A 767 -18.51 17.01 17.62
N ASN A 768 -19.73 17.36 18.04
CA ASN A 768 -20.95 16.67 17.63
C ASN A 768 -21.77 17.45 16.60
N GLU A 769 -21.61 18.77 16.51
CA GLU A 769 -22.38 19.63 15.59
C GLU A 769 -21.52 20.28 14.50
N GLY A 770 -20.19 20.17 14.58
CA GLY A 770 -19.25 20.70 13.56
C GLY A 770 -19.22 22.23 13.48
N LYS A 771 -19.65 22.92 14.54
CA LYS A 771 -19.76 24.38 14.61
C LYS A 771 -18.50 25.02 15.23
N PRO A 772 -18.27 26.33 15.04
CA PRO A 772 -17.21 27.06 15.74
C PRO A 772 -17.31 26.97 17.26
N ASN A 773 -16.18 27.19 17.93
CA ASN A 773 -16.10 27.22 19.39
C ASN A 773 -16.90 28.42 19.96
N ASP A 774 -17.95 28.12 20.74
CA ASP A 774 -18.85 29.13 21.29
C ASP A 774 -18.60 29.45 22.78
N LEU A 775 -17.54 28.90 23.38
CA LEU A 775 -17.23 29.03 24.82
C LEU A 775 -17.19 30.49 25.28
N VAL A 776 -16.56 31.39 24.52
CA VAL A 776 -16.49 32.82 24.86
C VAL A 776 -17.89 33.45 24.96
N SER A 777 -18.82 33.08 24.07
CA SER A 777 -20.22 33.56 24.15
C SER A 777 -20.98 32.95 25.32
N ARG A 778 -20.69 31.70 25.72
CA ARG A 778 -21.26 31.08 26.93
C ARG A 778 -20.79 31.81 28.19
N ILE A 779 -19.49 32.10 28.30
CA ILE A 779 -18.93 32.88 29.41
C ILE A 779 -19.60 34.27 29.49
N LYS A 780 -19.76 34.97 28.36
CA LYS A 780 -20.43 36.29 28.31
C LYS A 780 -21.96 36.25 28.47
N ALA A 781 -22.58 35.06 28.50
CA ALA A 781 -24.01 34.88 28.75
C ALA A 781 -24.34 34.38 30.17
N THR A 782 -23.44 33.64 30.81
CA THR A 782 -23.63 33.10 32.16
C THR A 782 -23.24 34.11 33.24
N GLU A 783 -24.19 34.50 34.10
CA GLU A 783 -23.99 35.57 35.10
C GLU A 783 -22.88 35.29 36.13
N PHE A 784 -22.56 34.01 36.42
CA PHE A 784 -21.43 33.65 37.29
C PHE A 784 -20.10 34.31 36.85
N PHE A 785 -19.90 34.53 35.55
CA PHE A 785 -18.68 35.10 34.98
C PHE A 785 -18.71 36.64 34.88
N ARG A 786 -19.79 37.28 35.30
CA ARG A 786 -19.98 38.74 35.29
C ARG A 786 -18.81 39.55 35.89
N PRO A 787 -18.11 39.11 36.97
CA PRO A 787 -16.95 39.82 37.51
C PRO A 787 -15.73 39.90 36.57
N ILE A 788 -15.66 39.08 35.51
CA ILE A 788 -14.52 39.02 34.59
C ILE A 788 -14.86 39.38 33.14
N TRP A 789 -16.12 39.71 32.82
CA TRP A 789 -16.56 39.95 31.43
C TRP A 789 -15.73 41.01 30.68
N GLY A 790 -15.22 42.03 31.37
CA GLY A 790 -14.35 43.06 30.80
C GLY A 790 -12.90 42.63 30.57
N ASP A 791 -12.42 41.57 31.24
CA ASP A 791 -11.05 41.06 31.08
C ASP A 791 -10.91 40.07 29.90
N ILE A 792 -12.00 39.39 29.53
CA ILE A 792 -12.00 38.26 28.58
C ILE A 792 -11.27 38.59 27.26
N ASP A 793 -11.54 39.77 26.69
CA ASP A 793 -10.99 40.13 25.37
C ASP A 793 -9.49 40.48 25.44
N GLN A 794 -8.98 40.85 26.62
CA GLN A 794 -7.54 40.94 26.89
C GLN A 794 -6.92 39.56 27.13
N MET A 795 -7.65 38.64 27.77
CA MET A 795 -7.22 37.27 28.04
C MET A 795 -7.17 36.39 26.78
N LEU A 796 -7.85 36.77 25.69
CA LEU A 796 -7.81 36.07 24.39
C LEU A 796 -6.63 36.50 23.49
N ARG A 797 -5.58 37.11 24.04
CA ARG A 797 -4.35 37.47 23.32
C ARG A 797 -3.33 36.30 23.31
N PRO A 798 -2.99 35.70 22.15
CA PRO A 798 -2.04 34.60 22.05
C PRO A 798 -0.68 34.86 22.70
N GLU A 799 -0.17 36.10 22.64
CA GLU A 799 1.14 36.50 23.16
C GLU A 799 1.31 36.24 24.66
N LEU A 800 0.21 36.15 25.43
CA LEU A 800 0.25 35.84 26.86
C LEU A 800 0.58 34.36 27.15
N TYR A 801 0.46 33.48 26.15
CA TYR A 801 0.53 32.02 26.31
C TYR A 801 1.77 31.38 25.66
N ILE A 802 2.63 32.17 25.02
CA ILE A 802 3.91 31.69 24.44
C ILE A 802 5.02 31.48 25.49
N GLY A 803 4.77 31.84 26.75
CA GLY A 803 5.73 31.71 27.86
C GLY A 803 7.06 32.42 27.55
N ARG A 804 8.16 31.67 27.59
CA ARG A 804 9.53 32.17 27.30
C ARG A 804 10.04 31.78 25.91
N SER A 805 9.16 31.38 24.97
CA SER A 805 9.58 30.84 23.67
C SER A 805 10.49 31.77 22.88
N VAL A 806 10.24 33.08 22.91
CA VAL A 806 11.08 34.11 22.26
C VAL A 806 12.49 34.11 22.87
N GLU A 807 12.62 34.29 24.20
CA GLU A 807 13.92 34.30 24.88
C GLU A 807 14.72 33.00 24.70
N ILE A 808 14.03 31.86 24.56
CA ILE A 808 14.66 30.55 24.37
C ILE A 808 15.25 30.47 22.95
N VAL A 809 14.52 30.92 21.94
CA VAL A 809 15.00 30.99 20.54
C VAL A 809 16.14 32.01 20.42
N GLU A 810 16.00 33.20 21.00
CA GLU A 810 17.05 34.24 20.98
C GLU A 810 18.34 33.77 21.65
N ARG A 811 18.27 33.07 22.79
CA ARG A 811 19.45 32.52 23.48
C ARG A 811 20.12 31.36 22.72
N TYR A 812 19.37 30.64 21.89
CA TYR A 812 19.89 29.48 21.16
C TYR A 812 20.42 29.86 19.76
N CYS A 813 19.65 30.65 19.02
CA CYS A 813 19.90 31.01 17.62
C CYS A 813 20.40 32.45 17.40
N GLY A 814 20.28 33.34 18.40
CA GLY A 814 20.69 34.74 18.30
C GLY A 814 22.22 34.95 18.42
N PRO A 815 22.68 36.21 18.37
CA PRO A 815 24.10 36.55 18.42
C PRO A 815 24.79 36.05 19.69
N GLY A 816 25.92 35.34 19.53
CA GLY A 816 26.61 34.65 20.63
C GLY A 816 25.87 33.41 21.18
N GLY A 817 24.83 32.95 20.49
CA GLY A 817 24.05 31.78 20.84
C GLY A 817 24.74 30.45 20.53
N VAL A 818 24.15 29.35 21.03
CA VAL A 818 24.68 27.98 20.89
C VAL A 818 24.80 27.55 19.43
N VAL A 819 23.96 28.06 18.54
CA VAL A 819 24.05 27.79 17.09
C VAL A 819 25.22 28.53 16.46
N GLU A 820 25.41 29.83 16.76
CA GLU A 820 26.45 30.64 16.13
C GLU A 820 27.85 30.07 16.40
N GLU A 821 28.19 29.77 17.66
CA GLU A 821 29.49 29.18 18.01
C GLU A 821 29.73 27.80 17.36
N LYS A 822 28.67 27.03 17.06
CA LYS A 822 28.79 25.74 16.36
C LYS A 822 28.98 25.87 14.85
N ILE A 823 28.36 26.87 14.22
CA ILE A 823 28.52 27.10 12.76
C ILE A 823 29.74 27.96 12.42
N LYS A 824 30.33 28.64 13.41
CA LYS A 824 31.52 29.51 13.31
C LYS A 824 32.70 28.92 12.51
N PRO A 825 33.08 27.63 12.64
CA PRO A 825 34.13 27.04 11.80
C PRO A 825 33.76 26.92 10.31
N TYR A 826 32.45 26.83 10.02
CA TYR A 826 31.88 26.59 8.69
C TYR A 826 31.31 27.84 8.04
N LYS A 827 31.37 29.01 8.71
CA LYS A 827 30.76 30.27 8.26
C LYS A 827 31.21 30.66 6.85
N ALA A 828 32.50 30.53 6.54
CA ALA A 828 33.06 30.82 5.21
C ALA A 828 32.66 29.82 4.10
N ASN A 829 31.97 28.72 4.45
CA ASN A 829 31.33 27.81 3.50
C ASN A 829 29.85 28.18 3.32
N ILE A 830 29.14 28.48 4.43
CA ILE A 830 27.74 28.94 4.43
C ILE A 830 27.59 30.27 3.66
N GLU A 831 28.55 31.18 3.77
CA GLU A 831 28.59 32.45 3.01
C GLU A 831 28.89 32.26 1.51
N LYS A 832 29.23 31.04 1.06
CA LYS A 832 29.50 30.70 -0.34
C LYS A 832 28.48 29.73 -0.96
N SER A 833 27.73 29.01 -0.16
CA SER A 833 26.68 28.10 -0.65
C SER A 833 25.50 28.90 -1.20
N ALA A 834 25.16 28.67 -2.46
CA ALA A 834 23.84 28.98 -2.98
C ALA A 834 22.86 27.88 -2.54
N THR A 835 21.58 28.23 -2.40
CA THR A 835 20.50 27.25 -2.14
C THR A 835 20.49 26.20 -3.26
N VAL A 836 20.35 24.93 -2.89
CA VAL A 836 20.30 23.82 -3.84
C VAL A 836 19.03 23.90 -4.68
N GLU A 837 19.18 24.15 -5.99
CA GLU A 837 18.12 23.92 -6.96
C GLU A 837 17.93 22.40 -7.17
N LEU A 838 16.66 21.97 -7.20
CA LEU A 838 16.29 20.56 -7.34
C LEU A 838 15.36 20.43 -8.55
N ASP A 839 15.72 19.59 -9.52
CA ASP A 839 14.76 19.15 -10.53
C ASP A 839 13.63 18.37 -9.83
N VAL A 840 12.38 18.76 -10.13
CA VAL A 840 11.16 18.32 -9.42
C VAL A 840 10.51 17.14 -10.13
#